data_AF-A0A218V351-F1
#
_entry.id   AF-A0A218V351-F1
#
_cell.length_a   1.000
_cell.length_b   1.000
_cell.length_c   1.000
_cell.angle_alpha   90.00
_cell.angle_beta   90.00
_cell.angle_gamma   90.00
#
_symmetry.space_group_name_H-M   'P 1'
#
loop_
_entity.id
_entity.type
_entity.pdbx_description
1 polymer ?
#
loop_
_entity_poly.entity_id
_entity_poly.type
_entity_poly.pdbx_seq_one_letter_code
_entity_poly.pdbx_strand_id
1 'polypeptide(L)'
;MNKCGTQAPVWLSLKSESLPAPGEIKRLTGCATWQVFGGTRDCCLFRIPIAVRNCGAFFVYLLQPTPGCMGYCAEDKSTSLALQPVIAPELVQGRVHLKCSYSPAAPEVPAQFRVLWSRLSSPGKREQIHQETTLQSFSYVEMDGANLRLGDTVFCTVTAFRRGTPEQQSLPEDSKGFYAGIKFLPESLEIAEDGKEHVLTVLSTVPIACPGQDDSCKMTLQLSTEDLGRQVPGPPDIALSACQVDLLPEPCSGSSCAAATVTVTAVMDFAQDGNRVSSIRAHPDAPRDLLWRDYTPRDVKVTVRDLPTGNCYSFTDPHIITFDGWRYDSHKIGTFLLCRSESRAFEVHVRQWDCGGHRSATACNCGVAAREGGDTVVLDTCNGHFQDSRPQLTIKSTETSPQVKILKSYGGRKITVSQELAPTTFKEDWNGVGSCKVAASTRQSLKNCKLRSQKTFFEASISSIKFRLDALPQATGRERIVFPSGAFVRADLSEWGMGVTVRTPGRDFNSTRGLCGLFDGTAHNDLNNVPEEDFIEEWRIPPGKSLFDKTPAPSERKQRKSFCRCQKGSTKPVPMVDTKNAFQTPSPELSGCHDDHVDHSFAIPYLDVTSEFVTHTVTGPTLRKDAEPLPKTFGQRYFSKSVQKRRSPEVPLKPLPHVSMNSNSSINSTKLTGDLRKAKRQDKYFKYSSFHPLHGPAQRHSESFAYFFPEDYFEGDRMKFPLSWPTPNGLTVTKAQEICHQILANSTIGLACKGLLAKHLDEAIDICLLDLQLKDDVAWVSALIALLENECERRVLGSRKGEFPVGNQPSASWEEILAALRCPALCSGRGRCTELGCWCHGGHGSYDCSSAKSE
;
A
#
# COMPACT_ATOMS: atom_id res chain seq x y z
N MET A 1 -1.47 -58.81 -29.79
CA MET A 1 -2.21 -59.33 -30.96
C MET A 1 -1.70 -58.61 -32.20
N ASN A 2 -1.14 -59.39 -33.14
CA ASN A 2 -0.81 -59.11 -34.54
C ASN A 2 -0.76 -57.62 -34.96
N LYS A 3 0.35 -56.95 -34.67
CA LYS A 3 0.68 -55.66 -35.30
C LYS A 3 1.48 -55.96 -36.57
N CYS A 4 1.24 -55.25 -37.68
CA CYS A 4 1.82 -55.44 -39.04
C CYS A 4 0.98 -56.25 -40.06
N GLY A 5 -0.30 -56.56 -39.77
CA GLY A 5 -1.22 -57.09 -40.79
C GLY A 5 -1.05 -58.57 -41.19
N THR A 6 -0.25 -59.34 -40.44
CA THR A 6 -0.02 -60.78 -40.63
C THR A 6 -0.39 -61.58 -39.38
N GLN A 7 -0.74 -62.87 -39.54
CA GLN A 7 -1.12 -63.76 -38.43
C GLN A 7 0.08 -64.12 -37.55
N ALA A 8 1.28 -64.16 -38.14
CA ALA A 8 2.53 -64.34 -37.42
C ALA A 8 3.60 -63.34 -37.89
N PRO A 9 3.76 -62.23 -37.16
CA PRO A 9 4.77 -61.23 -37.49
C PRO A 9 6.17 -61.77 -37.21
N VAL A 10 7.07 -61.58 -38.17
CA VAL A 10 8.50 -61.87 -38.07
C VAL A 10 9.25 -60.58 -37.78
N TRP A 11 9.99 -60.53 -36.67
CA TRP A 11 10.86 -59.41 -36.31
C TRP A 11 12.32 -59.85 -36.26
N LEU A 12 13.24 -58.93 -36.54
CA LEU A 12 14.66 -59.18 -36.36
C LEU A 12 15.00 -59.25 -34.86
N SER A 13 15.52 -60.39 -34.40
CA SER A 13 15.97 -60.58 -33.02
C SER A 13 17.46 -60.31 -32.91
N LEU A 14 17.77 -59.21 -32.24
CA LEU A 14 19.14 -58.82 -31.96
C LEU A 14 19.70 -59.48 -30.70
N LYS A 15 18.85 -59.99 -29.79
CA LYS A 15 19.24 -60.49 -28.46
C LYS A 15 20.22 -59.53 -27.76
N SER A 16 21.53 -59.80 -27.85
CA SER A 16 22.65 -59.02 -27.30
C SER A 16 23.68 -58.60 -28.36
N GLU A 17 23.37 -58.75 -29.64
CA GLU A 17 24.21 -58.41 -30.79
C GLU A 17 23.80 -57.07 -31.43
N SER A 18 24.77 -56.25 -31.79
CA SER A 18 24.54 -55.02 -32.56
C SER A 18 24.32 -55.30 -34.06
N LEU A 19 23.66 -54.36 -34.75
CA LEU A 19 23.62 -54.31 -36.21
C LEU A 19 25.04 -54.16 -36.81
N PRO A 20 25.28 -54.62 -38.05
CA PRO A 20 26.58 -54.54 -38.71
C PRO A 20 27.11 -53.09 -38.80
N ALA A 21 28.42 -52.91 -38.67
CA ALA A 21 29.09 -51.63 -38.92
C ALA A 21 29.08 -51.28 -40.42
N PRO A 22 29.25 -50.01 -40.83
CA PRO A 22 29.25 -49.62 -42.24
C PRO A 22 30.23 -50.46 -43.08
N GLY A 23 29.73 -51.05 -44.17
CA GLY A 23 30.47 -51.96 -45.05
C GLY A 23 30.42 -53.45 -44.64
N GLU A 24 29.97 -53.76 -43.43
CA GLU A 24 29.91 -55.12 -42.88
C GLU A 24 28.60 -55.83 -43.25
N ILE A 25 28.68 -57.17 -43.39
CA ILE A 25 27.54 -58.07 -43.52
C ILE A 25 27.47 -58.97 -42.28
N LYS A 26 26.35 -58.96 -41.58
CA LYS A 26 26.13 -59.77 -40.38
C LYS A 26 24.92 -60.67 -40.53
N ARG A 27 25.06 -61.93 -40.15
CA ARG A 27 23.96 -62.90 -40.12
C ARG A 27 23.26 -62.84 -38.77
N LEU A 28 21.96 -62.56 -38.81
CA LEU A 28 21.08 -62.38 -37.66
C LEU A 28 19.87 -63.32 -37.78
N THR A 29 19.04 -63.36 -36.74
CA THR A 29 17.87 -64.25 -36.69
C THR A 29 16.58 -63.45 -36.66
N GLY A 30 15.69 -63.70 -37.62
CA GLY A 30 14.28 -63.32 -37.56
C GLY A 30 13.51 -64.28 -36.65
N CYS A 31 12.70 -63.75 -35.76
CA CYS A 31 11.84 -64.49 -34.84
C CYS A 31 10.38 -64.27 -35.22
N ALA A 32 9.64 -65.36 -35.42
CA ALA A 32 8.19 -65.33 -35.56
C ALA A 32 7.52 -65.89 -34.30
N THR A 33 6.47 -65.22 -33.83
CA THR A 33 5.59 -65.75 -32.79
C THR A 33 4.36 -66.38 -33.42
N TRP A 34 3.98 -67.56 -32.94
CA TRP A 34 2.71 -68.21 -33.27
C TRP A 34 2.05 -68.68 -31.98
N GLN A 35 0.77 -68.35 -31.79
CA GLN A 35 0.06 -68.67 -30.55
C GLN A 35 -0.64 -70.03 -30.70
N VAL A 36 -0.05 -71.10 -30.14
CA VAL A 36 -0.65 -72.44 -30.09
C VAL A 36 -1.33 -72.66 -28.74
N PHE A 37 -2.53 -73.23 -28.73
CA PHE A 37 -3.34 -73.48 -27.53
C PHE A 37 -2.57 -74.31 -26.48
N GLY A 38 -2.30 -73.72 -25.31
CA GLY A 38 -1.94 -74.45 -24.08
C GLY A 38 -0.46 -74.65 -23.75
N GLY A 39 0.49 -74.10 -24.52
CA GLY A 39 1.94 -74.21 -24.25
C GLY A 39 2.61 -72.95 -23.68
N THR A 40 3.79 -73.11 -23.07
CA THR A 40 4.64 -72.00 -22.60
C THR A 40 5.00 -71.04 -23.74
N ARG A 41 4.92 -69.72 -23.49
CA ARG A 41 5.14 -68.68 -24.51
C ARG A 41 6.62 -68.54 -24.87
N ASP A 42 7.10 -69.31 -25.84
CA ASP A 42 8.34 -68.94 -26.54
C ASP A 42 8.03 -67.82 -27.55
N CYS A 43 8.54 -66.61 -27.27
CA CYS A 43 8.35 -65.46 -28.14
C CYS A 43 9.07 -65.60 -29.49
N CYS A 44 9.96 -66.58 -29.68
CA CYS A 44 10.66 -66.83 -30.93
C CYS A 44 10.48 -68.29 -31.39
N LEU A 45 9.22 -68.69 -31.59
CA LEU A 45 8.84 -70.05 -31.95
C LEU A 45 9.47 -70.51 -33.27
N PHE A 46 9.47 -69.64 -34.29
CA PHE A 46 10.15 -69.92 -35.56
C PHE A 46 11.35 -68.99 -35.75
N ARG A 47 12.51 -69.58 -36.08
CA ARG A 47 13.77 -68.87 -36.32
C ARG A 47 14.11 -68.92 -37.79
N ILE A 48 14.27 -67.74 -38.39
CA ILE A 48 14.53 -67.57 -39.82
C ILE A 48 15.86 -66.83 -39.98
N PRO A 49 16.86 -67.36 -40.69
CA PRO A 49 18.13 -66.67 -40.87
C PRO A 49 17.96 -65.44 -41.78
N ILE A 50 18.50 -64.30 -41.36
CA ILE A 50 18.49 -63.04 -42.11
C ILE A 50 19.92 -62.53 -42.21
N ALA A 51 20.40 -62.18 -43.40
CA ALA A 51 21.67 -61.46 -43.54
C ALA A 51 21.40 -59.97 -43.70
N VAL A 52 22.08 -59.14 -42.92
CA VAL A 52 21.96 -57.68 -42.94
C VAL A 52 23.29 -57.11 -43.37
N ARG A 53 23.28 -56.22 -44.38
CA ARG A 53 24.44 -55.43 -44.79
C ARG A 53 24.21 -53.97 -44.44
N ASN A 54 25.20 -53.33 -43.83
CA ASN A 54 25.16 -51.89 -43.63
C ASN A 54 25.85 -51.19 -44.81
N CYS A 55 25.11 -50.42 -45.60
CA CYS A 55 25.63 -49.66 -46.73
C CYS A 55 25.99 -48.20 -46.37
N GLY A 56 26.07 -47.87 -45.08
CA GLY A 56 26.32 -46.52 -44.58
C GLY A 56 25.03 -45.75 -44.33
N ALA A 57 24.35 -45.33 -45.40
CA ALA A 57 23.12 -44.54 -45.31
C ALA A 57 21.84 -45.39 -45.09
N PHE A 58 21.89 -46.69 -45.41
CA PHE A 58 20.76 -47.61 -45.26
C PHE A 58 21.26 -49.05 -45.06
N PHE A 59 20.35 -49.93 -44.63
CA PHE A 59 20.63 -51.36 -44.48
C PHE A 59 19.94 -52.16 -45.58
N VAL A 60 20.61 -53.21 -46.06
CA VAL A 60 20.04 -54.18 -47.01
C VAL A 60 19.84 -55.51 -46.30
N TYR A 61 18.63 -56.04 -46.35
CA TYR A 61 18.25 -57.29 -45.71
C TYR A 61 18.02 -58.37 -46.76
N LEU A 62 18.77 -59.47 -46.67
CA LEU A 62 18.50 -60.67 -47.44
C LEU A 62 17.55 -61.55 -46.65
N LEU A 63 16.26 -61.46 -46.99
CA LEU A 63 15.16 -62.17 -46.34
C LEU A 63 14.90 -63.50 -47.04
N GLN A 64 14.62 -64.55 -46.26
CA GLN A 64 14.21 -65.85 -46.80
C GLN A 64 12.69 -65.89 -47.01
N PRO A 65 12.16 -66.62 -48.00
CA PRO A 65 10.73 -66.85 -48.13
C PRO A 65 10.13 -67.43 -46.83
N THR A 66 9.03 -66.86 -46.34
CA THR A 66 8.38 -67.29 -45.10
C THR A 66 7.38 -68.43 -45.36
N PRO A 67 7.33 -69.49 -44.52
CA PRO A 67 6.29 -70.51 -44.62
C PRO A 67 4.91 -69.99 -44.17
N GLY A 68 3.85 -70.31 -44.91
CA GLY A 68 2.46 -70.09 -44.49
C GLY A 68 2.10 -68.62 -44.24
N CYS A 69 1.38 -68.34 -43.15
CA CYS A 69 0.85 -67.01 -42.82
C CYS A 69 1.85 -66.12 -42.05
N MET A 70 3.16 -66.32 -42.23
CA MET A 70 4.22 -65.52 -41.59
C MET A 70 4.64 -64.35 -42.50
N GLY A 71 4.84 -63.15 -41.95
CA GLY A 71 5.28 -61.98 -42.71
C GLY A 71 6.31 -61.14 -41.97
N TYR A 72 7.33 -60.64 -42.68
CA TYR A 72 8.33 -59.72 -42.13
C TYR A 72 7.74 -58.34 -41.88
N CYS A 73 8.10 -57.75 -40.74
CA CYS A 73 7.64 -56.44 -40.33
C CYS A 73 8.75 -55.41 -40.34
N ALA A 74 8.47 -54.30 -41.02
CA ALA A 74 9.31 -53.11 -41.01
C ALA A 74 8.52 -51.96 -40.39
N GLU A 75 9.18 -51.19 -39.53
CA GLU A 75 8.65 -49.92 -39.04
C GLU A 75 9.08 -48.84 -40.04
N ASP A 76 8.13 -48.30 -40.79
CA ASP A 76 8.38 -47.17 -41.67
C ASP A 76 8.48 -45.91 -40.82
N LYS A 77 9.70 -45.45 -40.52
CA LYS A 77 9.89 -44.05 -40.14
C LYS A 77 9.73 -43.25 -41.43
N SER A 78 8.49 -42.94 -41.81
CA SER A 78 8.26 -41.92 -42.82
C SER A 78 9.02 -40.68 -42.37
N THR A 79 10.06 -40.30 -43.12
CA THR A 79 10.95 -39.21 -42.75
C THR A 79 10.14 -37.92 -42.62
N SER A 80 9.92 -37.45 -41.38
CA SER A 80 9.59 -36.05 -41.14
C SER A 80 10.69 -35.22 -41.79
N LEU A 81 10.29 -34.32 -42.69
CA LEU A 81 11.22 -33.48 -43.44
C LEU A 81 11.71 -32.29 -42.61
N ALA A 82 11.23 -32.18 -41.35
CA ALA A 82 11.50 -31.10 -40.42
C ALA A 82 11.27 -29.74 -41.08
N LEU A 83 10.09 -29.58 -41.68
CA LEU A 83 9.67 -28.38 -42.42
C LEU A 83 9.56 -27.15 -41.51
N GLN A 84 9.36 -27.37 -40.20
CA GLN A 84 9.30 -26.33 -39.15
C GLN A 84 8.45 -25.12 -39.54
N PRO A 85 7.15 -25.30 -39.83
CA PRO A 85 6.28 -24.20 -40.22
C PRO A 85 6.15 -23.16 -39.11
N VAL A 86 6.37 -21.89 -39.46
CA VAL A 86 6.25 -20.73 -38.57
C VAL A 86 5.28 -19.72 -39.17
N ILE A 87 4.36 -19.22 -38.35
CA ILE A 87 3.43 -18.15 -38.74
C ILE A 87 4.02 -16.80 -38.31
N ALA A 88 4.08 -15.85 -39.24
CA ALA A 88 4.43 -14.47 -39.01
C ALA A 88 3.36 -13.53 -39.61
N PRO A 89 2.96 -12.47 -38.91
CA PRO A 89 2.00 -11.51 -39.43
C PRO A 89 2.72 -10.46 -40.30
N GLU A 90 2.14 -10.09 -41.43
CA GLU A 90 2.69 -9.10 -42.37
C GLU A 90 1.59 -8.14 -42.85
N LEU A 91 1.94 -6.87 -43.06
CA LEU A 91 1.04 -5.89 -43.65
C LEU A 91 1.28 -5.84 -45.16
N VAL A 92 0.33 -6.36 -45.95
CA VAL A 92 0.41 -6.41 -47.41
C VAL A 92 -0.65 -5.47 -47.99
N GLN A 93 -0.22 -4.43 -48.70
CA GLN A 93 -1.11 -3.41 -49.31
C GLN A 93 -2.09 -2.78 -48.30
N GLY A 94 -1.66 -2.54 -47.06
CA GLY A 94 -2.49 -1.96 -46.01
C GLY A 94 -3.48 -2.94 -45.36
N ARG A 95 -3.41 -4.24 -45.67
CA ARG A 95 -4.23 -5.30 -45.08
C ARG A 95 -3.37 -6.30 -44.31
N VAL A 96 -3.88 -6.75 -43.17
CA VAL A 96 -3.18 -7.70 -42.32
C VAL A 96 -3.29 -9.12 -42.90
N HIS A 97 -2.15 -9.76 -43.11
CA HIS A 97 -2.06 -11.14 -43.57
C HIS A 97 -1.22 -11.96 -42.59
N LEU A 98 -1.52 -13.25 -42.48
CA LEU A 98 -0.66 -14.22 -41.82
C LEU A 98 0.10 -15.01 -42.88
N LYS A 99 1.42 -15.05 -42.72
CA LYS A 99 2.33 -15.79 -43.59
C LYS A 99 2.82 -17.02 -42.87
N CYS A 100 2.60 -18.19 -43.45
CA CYS A 100 3.22 -19.42 -42.99
C CYS A 100 4.47 -19.68 -43.82
N SER A 101 5.65 -19.71 -43.19
CA SER A 101 6.93 -20.02 -43.84
C SER A 101 7.43 -21.38 -43.38
N TYR A 102 7.96 -22.19 -44.32
CA TYR A 102 8.44 -23.55 -44.06
C TYR A 102 9.57 -23.89 -45.02
N SER A 103 10.57 -24.63 -44.55
CA SER A 103 11.74 -24.98 -45.36
C SER A 103 12.22 -26.40 -45.05
N PRO A 104 12.44 -27.26 -46.06
CA PRO A 104 13.01 -28.59 -45.83
C PRO A 104 14.48 -28.51 -45.40
N ALA A 105 14.88 -29.34 -44.43
CA ALA A 105 16.25 -29.37 -43.91
C ALA A 105 17.32 -29.82 -44.94
N ALA A 106 16.91 -30.48 -46.03
CA ALA A 106 17.76 -30.88 -47.15
C ALA A 106 17.08 -30.51 -48.50
N PRO A 107 17.65 -29.59 -49.31
CA PRO A 107 16.96 -28.97 -50.45
C PRO A 107 16.97 -29.79 -51.76
N GLU A 108 17.19 -31.11 -51.75
CA GLU A 108 17.57 -31.83 -52.97
C GLU A 108 16.42 -32.24 -53.92
N VAL A 109 15.14 -31.94 -53.62
CA VAL A 109 14.00 -32.41 -54.42
C VAL A 109 13.02 -31.27 -54.74
N PRO A 110 12.52 -31.14 -55.99
CA PRO A 110 11.42 -30.23 -56.32
C PRO A 110 10.12 -30.71 -55.66
N ALA A 111 9.95 -30.30 -54.41
CA ALA A 111 8.78 -30.57 -53.60
C ALA A 111 7.66 -29.55 -53.91
N GLN A 112 6.43 -30.04 -54.00
CA GLN A 112 5.23 -29.22 -53.87
C GLN A 112 4.75 -29.30 -52.43
N PHE A 113 4.14 -28.22 -51.95
CA PHE A 113 3.62 -28.14 -50.60
C PHE A 113 2.12 -27.98 -50.64
N ARG A 114 1.42 -28.72 -49.78
CA ARG A 114 0.01 -28.51 -49.49
C ARG A 114 -0.07 -27.89 -48.10
N VAL A 115 -0.69 -26.71 -48.04
CA VAL A 115 -0.80 -25.91 -46.82
C VAL A 115 -2.26 -25.85 -46.42
N LEU A 116 -2.53 -26.26 -45.18
CA LEU A 116 -3.85 -26.22 -44.56
C LEU A 116 -3.84 -25.21 -43.42
N TRP A 117 -4.61 -24.13 -43.59
CA TRP A 117 -4.89 -23.15 -42.55
C TRP A 117 -6.09 -23.58 -41.73
N SER A 118 -5.93 -23.60 -40.41
CA SER A 118 -7.00 -23.94 -39.47
C SER A 118 -7.00 -23.02 -38.26
N ARG A 119 -8.16 -22.84 -37.63
CA ARG A 119 -8.31 -22.11 -36.37
C ARG A 119 -8.89 -22.99 -35.28
N LEU A 120 -8.65 -22.62 -34.03
CA LEU A 120 -9.27 -23.26 -32.88
C LEU A 120 -10.70 -22.73 -32.67
N SER A 121 -11.72 -23.57 -32.89
CA SER A 121 -13.15 -23.19 -32.70
C SER A 121 -13.66 -23.48 -31.30
N SER A 122 -13.16 -24.54 -30.66
CA SER A 122 -13.39 -24.86 -29.26
C SER A 122 -12.14 -25.56 -28.69
N PRO A 123 -12.00 -25.72 -27.36
CA PRO A 123 -10.88 -26.46 -26.78
C PRO A 123 -10.76 -27.84 -27.44
N GLY A 124 -9.63 -28.09 -28.12
CA GLY A 124 -9.35 -29.35 -28.82
C GLY A 124 -10.00 -29.54 -30.20
N LYS A 125 -10.82 -28.61 -30.70
CA LYS A 125 -11.45 -28.71 -32.04
C LYS A 125 -10.90 -27.65 -32.99
N ARG A 126 -10.29 -28.11 -34.09
CA ARG A 126 -9.81 -27.25 -35.18
C ARG A 126 -10.81 -27.21 -36.32
N GLU A 127 -11.02 -26.03 -36.87
CA GLU A 127 -11.83 -25.78 -38.07
C GLU A 127 -10.90 -25.40 -39.22
N GLN A 128 -11.09 -26.03 -40.38
CA GLN A 128 -10.35 -25.71 -41.60
C GLN A 128 -10.89 -24.40 -42.20
N ILE A 129 -9.99 -23.47 -42.49
CA ILE A 129 -10.32 -22.16 -43.07
C ILE A 129 -10.00 -22.15 -44.56
N HIS A 130 -8.76 -22.50 -44.90
CA HIS A 130 -8.25 -22.39 -46.25
C HIS A 130 -7.26 -23.53 -46.51
N GLN A 131 -7.23 -24.03 -47.75
CA GLN A 131 -6.24 -25.03 -48.16
C GLN A 131 -5.79 -24.71 -49.57
N GLU A 132 -4.47 -24.74 -49.75
CA GLU A 132 -3.86 -24.51 -51.05
C GLU A 132 -2.71 -25.47 -51.33
N THR A 133 -2.29 -25.52 -52.59
CA THR A 133 -1.12 -26.26 -53.04
C THR A 133 -0.21 -25.29 -53.78
N THR A 134 1.01 -25.13 -53.29
CA THR A 134 1.96 -24.13 -53.77
C THR A 134 3.35 -24.73 -53.99
N LEU A 135 4.09 -24.12 -54.92
CA LEU A 135 5.52 -24.38 -55.13
C LEU A 135 6.41 -23.51 -54.23
N GLN A 136 5.82 -22.50 -53.58
CA GLN A 136 6.53 -21.58 -52.73
C GLN A 136 6.75 -22.20 -51.35
N SER A 137 7.86 -21.83 -50.71
CA SER A 137 8.18 -22.16 -49.32
C SER A 137 7.38 -21.31 -48.30
N PHE A 138 6.29 -20.69 -48.75
CA PHE A 138 5.39 -19.92 -47.91
C PHE A 138 3.97 -19.87 -48.50
N SER A 139 3.01 -19.52 -47.64
CA SER A 139 1.58 -19.34 -47.94
C SER A 139 1.04 -18.14 -47.18
N TYR A 140 0.03 -17.44 -47.71
CA TYR A 140 -0.65 -16.33 -47.04
C TYR A 140 -2.14 -16.63 -46.79
N VAL A 141 -2.66 -16.09 -45.70
CA VAL A 141 -4.11 -15.97 -45.47
C VAL A 141 -4.43 -14.55 -44.97
N GLU A 142 -5.46 -13.92 -45.53
CA GLU A 142 -5.90 -12.58 -45.13
C GLU A 142 -6.70 -12.63 -43.81
N MET A 143 -6.48 -11.66 -42.93
CA MET A 143 -7.35 -11.42 -41.77
C MET A 143 -8.55 -10.56 -42.18
N ASP A 144 -9.59 -11.22 -42.69
CA ASP A 144 -10.77 -10.57 -43.28
C ASP A 144 -11.88 -10.21 -42.27
N GLY A 145 -11.76 -10.65 -41.01
CA GLY A 145 -12.80 -10.48 -39.99
C GLY A 145 -14.03 -11.38 -40.16
N ALA A 146 -14.09 -12.19 -41.22
CA ALA A 146 -15.18 -13.13 -41.48
C ALA A 146 -14.75 -14.56 -41.15
N ASN A 147 -13.75 -15.06 -41.87
CA ASN A 147 -13.17 -16.39 -41.72
C ASN A 147 -12.09 -16.40 -40.63
N LEU A 148 -11.36 -15.31 -40.50
CA LEU A 148 -10.30 -15.15 -39.52
C LEU A 148 -10.44 -13.82 -38.78
N ARG A 149 -10.66 -13.89 -37.47
CA ARG A 149 -10.94 -12.74 -36.60
C ARG A 149 -9.84 -12.53 -35.57
N LEU A 150 -9.72 -11.32 -35.06
CA LEU A 150 -8.93 -11.08 -33.86
C LEU A 150 -9.54 -11.88 -32.68
N GLY A 151 -8.67 -12.47 -31.86
CA GLY A 151 -9.02 -13.43 -30.83
C GLY A 151 -8.82 -14.90 -31.24
N ASP A 152 -8.69 -15.19 -32.53
CA ASP A 152 -8.47 -16.55 -33.04
C ASP A 152 -7.04 -17.03 -32.76
N THR A 153 -6.90 -18.34 -32.55
CA THR A 153 -5.61 -19.04 -32.55
C THR A 153 -5.49 -19.89 -33.81
N VAL A 154 -4.51 -19.57 -34.64
CA VAL A 154 -4.34 -20.07 -36.02
C VAL A 154 -3.19 -21.07 -36.08
N PHE A 155 -3.37 -22.09 -36.91
CA PHE A 155 -2.38 -23.12 -37.20
C PHE A 155 -2.22 -23.27 -38.72
N CYS A 156 -0.98 -23.52 -39.12
CA CYS A 156 -0.63 -23.86 -40.49
C CYS A 156 -0.06 -25.28 -40.47
N THR A 157 -0.72 -26.19 -41.17
CA THR A 157 -0.28 -27.58 -41.33
C THR A 157 0.27 -27.76 -42.74
N VAL A 158 1.51 -28.22 -42.85
CA VAL A 158 2.22 -28.34 -44.14
C VAL A 158 2.52 -29.81 -44.43
N THR A 159 2.17 -30.25 -45.63
CA THR A 159 2.58 -31.55 -46.20
C THR A 159 3.37 -31.33 -47.49
N ALA A 160 4.47 -32.04 -47.65
CA ALA A 160 5.29 -31.98 -48.86
C ALA A 160 5.13 -33.25 -49.69
N PHE A 161 5.15 -33.11 -51.01
CA PHE A 161 5.06 -34.23 -51.94
C PHE A 161 5.81 -33.93 -53.24
N ARG A 162 6.21 -34.98 -53.98
CA ARG A 162 6.90 -34.80 -55.27
C ARG A 162 5.91 -34.52 -56.40
N ARG A 163 6.32 -33.69 -57.35
CA ARG A 163 5.52 -33.26 -58.52
C ARG A 163 4.92 -34.42 -59.36
N GLY A 164 5.53 -35.60 -59.34
CA GLY A 164 5.10 -36.76 -60.14
C GLY A 164 4.41 -37.89 -59.36
N THR A 165 4.35 -37.82 -58.03
CA THR A 165 3.80 -38.88 -57.16
C THR A 165 3.05 -38.27 -55.97
N PRO A 166 1.86 -37.67 -56.20
CA PRO A 166 1.10 -37.01 -55.15
C PRO A 166 0.52 -37.96 -54.09
N GLU A 167 0.53 -39.28 -54.32
CA GLU A 167 0.16 -40.28 -53.31
C GLU A 167 1.24 -40.44 -52.23
N GLN A 168 2.50 -40.06 -52.51
CA GLN A 168 3.62 -40.21 -51.60
C GLN A 168 3.92 -38.88 -50.89
N GLN A 169 3.15 -38.63 -49.83
CA GLN A 169 3.20 -37.40 -49.02
C GLN A 169 4.08 -37.59 -47.77
N SER A 170 4.71 -36.50 -47.31
CA SER A 170 5.30 -36.45 -45.98
C SER A 170 4.22 -36.49 -44.91
N LEU A 171 4.62 -36.77 -43.66
CA LEU A 171 3.73 -36.52 -42.54
C LEU A 171 3.38 -35.02 -42.48
N PRO A 172 2.13 -34.67 -42.12
CA PRO A 172 1.76 -33.29 -41.84
C PRO A 172 2.53 -32.75 -40.65
N GLU A 173 3.15 -31.58 -40.81
CA GLU A 173 3.79 -30.86 -39.71
C GLU A 173 2.99 -29.60 -39.38
N ASP A 174 2.67 -29.43 -38.09
CA ASP A 174 1.91 -28.28 -37.59
C ASP A 174 2.83 -27.17 -37.11
N SER A 175 2.43 -25.92 -37.38
CA SER A 175 3.03 -24.76 -36.72
C SER A 175 2.66 -24.72 -35.25
N LYS A 176 3.41 -23.94 -34.46
CA LYS A 176 2.91 -23.47 -33.17
C LYS A 176 1.64 -22.64 -33.39
N GLY A 177 0.70 -22.72 -32.45
CA GLY A 177 -0.52 -21.91 -32.50
C GLY A 177 -0.20 -20.43 -32.39
N PHE A 178 -0.63 -19.65 -33.37
CA PHE A 178 -0.45 -18.21 -33.43
C PHE A 178 -1.72 -17.51 -32.97
N TYR A 179 -1.66 -16.79 -31.86
CA TYR A 179 -2.78 -15.96 -31.39
C TYR A 179 -2.76 -14.61 -32.10
N ALA A 180 -3.83 -14.25 -32.79
CA ALA A 180 -3.95 -12.97 -33.50
C ALA A 180 -4.79 -11.98 -32.69
N GLY A 181 -4.20 -10.90 -32.17
CA GLY A 181 -4.92 -9.88 -31.38
C GLY A 181 -4.06 -9.18 -30.34
N ILE A 182 -4.72 -8.58 -29.34
CA ILE A 182 -4.05 -8.01 -28.17
C ILE A 182 -3.82 -9.09 -27.12
N LYS A 183 -2.58 -9.19 -26.64
CA LYS A 183 -2.16 -10.09 -25.58
C LYS A 183 -1.58 -9.31 -24.40
N PHE A 184 -1.94 -9.72 -23.19
CA PHE A 184 -1.35 -9.22 -21.96
C PHE A 184 -0.28 -10.18 -21.44
N LEU A 185 0.81 -9.62 -20.92
CA LEU A 185 1.88 -10.37 -20.26
C LEU A 185 2.19 -9.75 -18.88
N PRO A 186 2.07 -10.53 -17.79
CA PRO A 186 1.54 -11.91 -17.73
C PRO A 186 0.03 -11.99 -18.01
N GLU A 187 -0.49 -13.20 -18.28
CA GLU A 187 -1.93 -13.42 -18.56
C GLU A 187 -2.81 -13.34 -17.30
N SER A 188 -2.20 -13.48 -16.12
CA SER A 188 -2.81 -13.27 -14.81
C SER A 188 -1.76 -12.76 -13.82
N LEU A 189 -2.21 -12.03 -12.80
CA LEU A 189 -1.36 -11.47 -11.75
C LEU A 189 -1.84 -11.93 -10.38
N GLU A 190 -0.89 -12.23 -9.49
CA GLU A 190 -1.14 -12.37 -8.06
C GLU A 190 -0.30 -11.29 -7.36
N ILE A 191 -0.99 -10.37 -6.69
CA ILE A 191 -0.38 -9.21 -6.01
C ILE A 191 -0.90 -9.12 -4.58
N ALA A 192 -0.31 -8.27 -3.76
CA ALA A 192 -0.73 -8.07 -2.37
C ALA A 192 -0.84 -6.58 -2.04
N GLU A 193 -1.54 -6.25 -0.97
CA GLU A 193 -1.63 -4.88 -0.42
C GLU A 193 -0.34 -4.41 0.28
N ASP A 194 0.81 -4.66 -0.34
CA ASP A 194 2.13 -4.30 0.18
C ASP A 194 2.68 -3.01 -0.44
N GLY A 195 1.89 -2.34 -1.28
CA GLY A 195 2.27 -1.13 -2.01
C GLY A 195 3.31 -1.36 -3.11
N LYS A 196 3.55 -2.61 -3.53
CA LYS A 196 4.43 -2.90 -4.67
C LYS A 196 3.73 -2.70 -6.00
N GLU A 197 4.51 -2.20 -6.94
CA GLU A 197 4.10 -1.97 -8.31
C GLU A 197 4.44 -3.17 -9.19
N HIS A 198 3.50 -3.56 -10.06
CA HIS A 198 3.65 -4.67 -11.01
C HIS A 198 3.49 -4.17 -12.44
N VAL A 199 4.38 -4.58 -13.34
CA VAL A 199 4.32 -4.17 -14.76
C VAL A 199 3.46 -5.15 -15.54
N LEU A 200 2.44 -4.63 -16.21
CA LEU A 200 1.61 -5.37 -17.16
C LEU A 200 1.92 -4.87 -18.57
N THR A 201 2.40 -5.77 -19.43
CA THR A 201 2.74 -5.44 -20.82
C THR A 201 1.58 -5.78 -21.72
N VAL A 202 1.16 -4.84 -22.54
CA VAL A 202 0.12 -4.99 -23.56
C VAL A 202 0.81 -5.07 -24.91
N LEU A 203 0.58 -6.16 -25.64
CA LEU A 203 1.20 -6.42 -26.93
C LEU A 203 0.13 -6.59 -28.00
N SER A 204 0.35 -6.02 -29.18
CA SER A 204 -0.34 -6.46 -30.39
C SER A 204 0.49 -7.55 -31.07
N THR A 205 -0.11 -8.70 -31.35
CA THR A 205 0.53 -9.75 -32.15
C THR A 205 0.33 -9.55 -33.64
N VAL A 206 -0.47 -8.56 -34.06
CA VAL A 206 -0.72 -8.24 -35.47
C VAL A 206 -0.34 -6.78 -35.76
N PRO A 207 0.11 -6.45 -36.99
CA PRO A 207 0.38 -5.08 -37.39
C PRO A 207 -0.86 -4.19 -37.23
N ILE A 208 -0.64 -2.96 -36.76
CA ILE A 208 -1.65 -1.91 -36.74
C ILE A 208 -1.62 -1.21 -38.11
N ALA A 209 -2.73 -1.27 -38.85
CA ALA A 209 -2.84 -0.63 -40.16
C ALA A 209 -3.19 0.85 -40.02
N CYS A 210 -2.40 1.74 -40.62
CA CYS A 210 -2.58 3.18 -40.54
C CYS A 210 -3.16 3.72 -41.87
N PRO A 211 -4.44 4.10 -41.94
CA PRO A 211 -5.01 4.71 -43.14
C PRO A 211 -4.65 6.21 -43.19
N GLY A 212 -3.45 6.55 -43.67
CA GLY A 212 -3.06 7.94 -43.94
C GLY A 212 -1.59 8.28 -43.66
N GLN A 213 -1.12 9.35 -44.29
CA GLN A 213 0.24 9.91 -44.19
C GLN A 213 0.35 10.91 -43.01
N ASP A 214 -0.17 10.52 -41.84
CA ASP A 214 -0.02 11.31 -40.61
C ASP A 214 1.03 10.64 -39.71
N ASP A 215 2.03 11.41 -39.27
CA ASP A 215 3.16 10.98 -38.44
C ASP A 215 2.75 10.57 -37.00
N SER A 216 1.46 10.47 -36.69
CA SER A 216 0.91 10.13 -35.37
C SER A 216 0.04 8.87 -35.36
N CYS A 217 0.34 7.87 -36.19
CA CYS A 217 -0.41 6.62 -36.17
C CYS A 217 -0.20 5.86 -34.84
N LYS A 218 -1.28 5.71 -34.09
CA LYS A 218 -1.33 4.96 -32.83
C LYS A 218 -2.66 4.28 -32.68
N MET A 219 -2.66 3.14 -32.01
CA MET A 219 -3.88 2.47 -31.59
C MET A 219 -4.09 2.71 -30.10
N THR A 220 -5.19 3.35 -29.74
CA THR A 220 -5.53 3.62 -28.34
C THR A 220 -6.38 2.48 -27.76
N LEU A 221 -6.00 2.00 -26.58
CA LEU A 221 -6.77 1.05 -25.79
C LEU A 221 -7.33 1.75 -24.54
N GLN A 222 -8.65 1.74 -24.39
CA GLN A 222 -9.32 2.18 -23.16
C GLN A 222 -9.37 1.02 -22.16
N LEU A 223 -8.76 1.21 -21.00
CA LEU A 223 -8.71 0.22 -19.91
C LEU A 223 -9.84 0.47 -18.91
N SER A 224 -10.44 -0.60 -18.41
CA SER A 224 -11.45 -0.56 -17.34
C SER A 224 -11.23 -1.70 -16.36
N THR A 225 -11.48 -1.44 -15.08
CA THR A 225 -11.31 -2.41 -13.99
C THR A 225 -12.66 -2.81 -13.40
N GLU A 226 -12.88 -4.10 -13.18
CA GLU A 226 -14.12 -4.65 -12.61
C GLU A 226 -13.82 -5.64 -11.47
N ASP A 227 -14.61 -5.61 -10.40
CA ASP A 227 -14.55 -6.58 -9.29
C ASP A 227 -15.32 -7.86 -9.69
N LEU A 228 -14.64 -9.01 -9.71
CA LEU A 228 -15.22 -10.31 -10.04
C LEU A 228 -15.61 -11.14 -8.80
N GLY A 229 -15.32 -10.65 -7.59
CA GLY A 229 -15.44 -11.42 -6.36
C GLY A 229 -16.85 -11.52 -5.76
N ARG A 230 -17.85 -10.76 -6.23
CA ARG A 230 -19.18 -10.66 -5.55
C ARG A 230 -20.39 -10.52 -6.48
N GLN A 231 -21.58 -10.84 -5.93
CA GLN A 231 -22.90 -10.63 -6.54
C GLN A 231 -23.32 -9.16 -6.65
N VAL A 232 -22.70 -8.27 -5.84
CA VAL A 232 -22.88 -6.81 -5.92
C VAL A 232 -21.52 -6.19 -6.25
N PRO A 233 -21.36 -5.52 -7.41
CA PRO A 233 -20.12 -4.85 -7.77
C PRO A 233 -19.82 -3.72 -6.78
N GLY A 234 -18.67 -3.77 -6.12
CA GLY A 234 -18.11 -2.60 -5.45
C GLY A 234 -16.81 -2.15 -6.13
N PRO A 235 -16.08 -1.16 -5.57
CA PRO A 235 -14.87 -0.65 -6.21
C PRO A 235 -13.83 -1.77 -6.36
N PRO A 236 -13.16 -1.86 -7.53
CA PRO A 236 -12.09 -2.82 -7.76
C PRO A 236 -10.92 -2.51 -6.85
N ASP A 237 -10.23 -3.57 -6.45
CA ASP A 237 -9.16 -3.52 -5.45
C ASP A 237 -7.76 -3.31 -6.07
N ILE A 238 -7.76 -2.74 -7.27
CA ILE A 238 -6.58 -2.50 -8.08
C ILE A 238 -6.62 -1.08 -8.64
N ALA A 239 -5.44 -0.48 -8.81
CA ALA A 239 -5.28 0.80 -9.47
C ALA A 239 -4.26 0.70 -10.60
N LEU A 240 -4.50 1.43 -11.69
CA LEU A 240 -3.67 1.43 -12.89
C LEU A 240 -2.94 2.77 -13.03
N SER A 241 -1.71 2.77 -13.56
CA SER A 241 -0.98 4.02 -13.81
C SER A 241 -1.60 4.88 -14.92
N ALA A 242 -2.47 4.30 -15.76
CA ALA A 242 -3.22 4.99 -16.80
C ALA A 242 -4.49 4.19 -17.15
N CYS A 243 -5.59 4.88 -17.45
CA CYS A 243 -6.81 4.26 -17.99
C CYS A 243 -6.82 4.18 -19.52
N GLN A 244 -5.81 4.76 -20.17
CA GLN A 244 -5.65 4.71 -21.61
C GLN A 244 -4.20 4.36 -21.94
N VAL A 245 -4.01 3.45 -22.89
CA VAL A 245 -2.68 3.05 -23.34
C VAL A 245 -2.64 3.14 -24.86
N ASP A 246 -1.61 3.80 -25.38
CA ASP A 246 -1.40 3.92 -26.82
C ASP A 246 -0.35 2.90 -27.29
N LEU A 247 -0.72 2.07 -28.25
CA LEU A 247 0.15 1.13 -28.94
C LEU A 247 0.69 1.79 -30.21
N LEU A 248 2.01 1.96 -30.27
CA LEU A 248 2.70 2.49 -31.44
C LEU A 248 3.08 1.34 -32.39
N PRO A 249 2.83 1.45 -33.70
CA PRO A 249 3.23 0.43 -34.66
C PRO A 249 4.75 0.26 -34.71
N GLU A 250 5.21 -0.97 -34.56
CA GLU A 250 6.62 -1.36 -34.68
C GLU A 250 6.77 -2.53 -35.68
N PRO A 251 7.95 -2.72 -36.29
CA PRO A 251 8.22 -3.90 -37.10
C PRO A 251 7.98 -5.18 -36.30
N CYS A 252 7.14 -6.08 -36.82
CA CYS A 252 6.81 -7.32 -36.13
C CYS A 252 8.05 -8.18 -35.89
N SER A 253 8.44 -8.37 -34.64
CA SER A 253 9.57 -9.20 -34.23
C SER A 253 9.16 -10.11 -33.07
N GLY A 254 9.52 -11.40 -33.15
CA GLY A 254 9.38 -12.32 -32.02
C GLY A 254 7.98 -12.39 -31.38
N SER A 255 6.90 -12.27 -32.16
CA SER A 255 5.47 -12.27 -31.78
C SER A 255 4.85 -10.94 -31.26
N SER A 256 5.56 -9.81 -31.34
CA SER A 256 4.99 -8.48 -31.08
C SER A 256 5.17 -7.55 -32.28
N CYS A 257 4.14 -6.77 -32.59
CA CYS A 257 4.08 -5.73 -33.62
C CYS A 257 3.81 -4.34 -33.04
N ALA A 258 3.48 -4.27 -31.75
CA ALA A 258 3.34 -3.05 -30.97
C ALA A 258 3.34 -3.46 -29.50
N ALA A 259 3.92 -2.64 -28.64
CA ALA A 259 4.00 -2.89 -27.22
C ALA A 259 3.77 -1.61 -26.41
N ALA A 260 3.12 -1.74 -25.27
CA ALA A 260 3.02 -0.70 -24.27
C ALA A 260 2.97 -1.31 -22.87
N THR A 261 3.26 -0.51 -21.85
CA THR A 261 3.30 -0.97 -20.46
C THR A 261 2.37 -0.14 -19.60
N VAL A 262 1.58 -0.80 -18.76
CA VAL A 262 0.80 -0.18 -17.69
C VAL A 262 1.26 -0.76 -16.35
N THR A 263 1.35 0.07 -15.32
CA THR A 263 1.68 -0.40 -13.98
C THR A 263 0.38 -0.67 -13.22
N VAL A 264 0.32 -1.80 -12.52
CA VAL A 264 -0.79 -2.25 -11.69
C VAL A 264 -0.31 -2.30 -10.25
N THR A 265 -1.13 -1.83 -9.32
CA THR A 265 -0.89 -1.97 -7.87
C THR A 265 -2.20 -2.36 -7.18
N ALA A 266 -2.09 -3.06 -6.05
CA ALA A 266 -3.23 -3.24 -5.15
C ALA A 266 -3.59 -1.89 -4.52
N VAL A 267 -4.86 -1.68 -4.24
CA VAL A 267 -5.33 -0.55 -3.44
C VAL A 267 -5.07 -0.90 -1.98
N MET A 268 -4.36 -0.04 -1.25
CA MET A 268 -4.24 -0.19 0.21
C MET A 268 -5.48 0.42 0.85
N ASP A 269 -6.50 -0.39 1.11
CA ASP A 269 -7.78 0.07 1.68
C ASP A 269 -7.88 -0.08 3.20
N PHE A 270 -6.90 -0.76 3.80
CA PHE A 270 -6.82 -1.06 5.23
C PHE A 270 -8.05 -1.78 5.80
N ALA A 271 -8.81 -2.47 4.96
CA ALA A 271 -9.80 -3.43 5.37
C ALA A 271 -9.14 -4.79 5.63
N GLN A 272 -9.89 -5.71 6.23
CA GLN A 272 -9.54 -7.13 6.28
C GLN A 272 -10.72 -7.88 5.66
N ASP A 273 -10.83 -7.79 4.33
CA ASP A 273 -11.97 -8.32 3.58
C ASP A 273 -11.65 -9.62 2.81
N GLY A 274 -10.45 -10.17 3.01
CA GLY A 274 -9.95 -11.40 2.40
C GLY A 274 -9.52 -11.22 0.94
N ASN A 275 -8.97 -12.27 0.33
CA ASN A 275 -8.44 -12.15 -1.03
C ASN A 275 -9.53 -11.83 -2.06
N ARG A 276 -9.24 -10.87 -2.95
CA ARG A 276 -10.18 -10.38 -3.97
C ARG A 276 -9.68 -10.64 -5.37
N VAL A 277 -10.62 -10.79 -6.30
CA VAL A 277 -10.29 -11.01 -7.72
C VAL A 277 -10.88 -9.87 -8.54
N SER A 278 -10.01 -9.11 -9.18
CA SER A 278 -10.36 -8.04 -10.12
C SER A 278 -10.01 -8.44 -11.55
N SER A 279 -10.71 -7.85 -12.53
CA SER A 279 -10.45 -8.01 -13.95
C SER A 279 -10.01 -6.69 -14.57
N ILE A 280 -8.97 -6.71 -15.39
CA ILE A 280 -8.61 -5.61 -16.27
C ILE A 280 -9.11 -5.93 -17.67
N ARG A 281 -9.97 -5.07 -18.21
CA ARG A 281 -10.47 -5.13 -19.59
C ARG A 281 -9.85 -4.04 -20.43
N ALA A 282 -9.62 -4.33 -21.70
CA ALA A 282 -9.23 -3.33 -22.70
C ALA A 282 -10.28 -3.26 -23.81
N HIS A 283 -10.60 -2.05 -24.24
CA HIS A 283 -11.47 -1.77 -25.36
C HIS A 283 -10.68 -0.96 -26.39
N PRO A 284 -10.42 -1.52 -27.59
CA PRO A 284 -9.82 -0.79 -28.68
C PRO A 284 -10.66 0.41 -29.13
N ASP A 285 -10.09 1.61 -29.09
CA ASP A 285 -10.71 2.82 -29.64
C ASP A 285 -10.28 3.00 -31.10
N ALA A 286 -10.80 2.14 -31.98
CA ALA A 286 -10.43 2.06 -33.39
C ALA A 286 -11.66 2.07 -34.32
N PRO A 287 -12.37 3.20 -34.45
CA PRO A 287 -13.65 3.26 -35.19
C PRO A 287 -13.51 3.10 -36.72
N ARG A 288 -12.31 3.26 -37.29
CA ARG A 288 -12.07 3.26 -38.75
C ARG A 288 -11.52 1.96 -39.32
N ASP A 289 -11.04 1.04 -38.49
CA ASP A 289 -10.50 -0.24 -38.95
C ASP A 289 -11.51 -1.37 -38.67
N LEU A 290 -11.98 -2.01 -39.75
CA LEU A 290 -12.98 -3.07 -39.70
C LEU A 290 -12.47 -4.29 -38.91
N LEU A 291 -11.15 -4.52 -38.86
CA LEU A 291 -10.57 -5.69 -38.18
C LEU A 291 -10.70 -5.59 -36.65
N TRP A 292 -10.60 -4.38 -36.10
CA TRP A 292 -10.63 -4.13 -34.66
C TRP A 292 -12.03 -3.81 -34.11
N ARG A 293 -13.01 -3.61 -35.00
CA ARG A 293 -14.39 -3.34 -34.62
C ARG A 293 -15.00 -4.54 -33.90
N ASP A 294 -15.65 -4.29 -32.77
CA ASP A 294 -16.30 -5.31 -31.91
C ASP A 294 -15.33 -6.37 -31.34
N TYR A 295 -14.01 -6.18 -31.49
CA TYR A 295 -13.02 -7.07 -30.89
C TYR A 295 -12.83 -6.72 -29.40
N THR A 296 -12.97 -7.74 -28.55
CA THR A 296 -12.69 -7.64 -27.11
C THR A 296 -11.52 -8.56 -26.78
N PRO A 297 -10.34 -8.02 -26.42
CA PRO A 297 -9.21 -8.78 -25.89
C PRO A 297 -9.60 -9.62 -24.67
N ARG A 298 -8.82 -10.67 -24.38
CA ARG A 298 -9.02 -11.46 -23.17
C ARG A 298 -8.68 -10.63 -21.93
N ASP A 299 -9.62 -10.62 -20.99
CA ASP A 299 -9.47 -10.05 -19.65
C ASP A 299 -8.24 -10.58 -18.90
N VAL A 300 -7.56 -9.70 -18.17
CA VAL A 300 -6.50 -10.08 -17.22
C VAL A 300 -7.10 -10.22 -15.84
N LYS A 301 -6.97 -11.41 -15.25
CA LYS A 301 -7.37 -11.64 -13.87
C LYS A 301 -6.25 -11.24 -12.92
N VAL A 302 -6.58 -10.45 -11.93
CA VAL A 302 -5.67 -10.01 -10.86
C VAL A 302 -6.24 -10.45 -9.53
N THR A 303 -5.53 -11.35 -8.86
CA THR A 303 -5.86 -11.77 -7.49
C THR A 303 -5.07 -10.88 -6.53
N VAL A 304 -5.77 -10.14 -5.68
CA VAL A 304 -5.19 -9.32 -4.61
C VAL A 304 -5.26 -10.10 -3.31
N ARG A 305 -4.12 -10.27 -2.66
CA ARG A 305 -4.00 -10.87 -1.35
C ARG A 305 -4.10 -9.79 -0.27
N ASP A 306 -5.10 -9.94 0.58
CA ASP A 306 -5.34 -9.11 1.76
C ASP A 306 -4.18 -9.29 2.77
N LEU A 307 -3.73 -8.18 3.35
CA LEU A 307 -2.66 -8.15 4.34
C LEU A 307 -3.16 -7.51 5.64
N PRO A 308 -2.82 -8.06 6.82
CA PRO A 308 -3.23 -7.48 8.08
C PRO A 308 -2.77 -6.03 8.20
N THR A 309 -3.63 -5.13 8.66
CA THR A 309 -3.26 -3.76 9.03
C THR A 309 -3.20 -3.58 10.54
N GLY A 310 -2.29 -2.73 11.01
CA GLY A 310 -1.96 -2.62 12.44
C GLY A 310 -2.42 -1.29 13.03
N ASN A 311 -2.98 -1.33 14.24
CA ASN A 311 -3.16 -0.17 15.10
C ASN A 311 -2.40 -0.36 16.41
N CYS A 312 -1.59 0.63 16.78
CA CYS A 312 -0.92 0.70 18.07
C CYS A 312 -1.38 1.94 18.82
N TYR A 313 -1.46 1.83 20.14
CA TYR A 313 -2.04 2.84 21.02
C TYR A 313 -1.13 3.18 22.18
N SER A 314 -1.17 4.44 22.62
CA SER A 314 -0.52 4.95 23.82
C SER A 314 -1.44 6.01 24.45
N PHE A 315 -2.20 5.64 25.48
CA PHE A 315 -3.21 6.49 26.12
C PHE A 315 -2.94 6.70 27.61
N THR A 316 -3.49 7.78 28.17
CA THR A 316 -3.43 8.12 29.60
C THR A 316 -2.01 8.12 30.17
N ASP A 317 -1.73 7.40 31.25
CA ASP A 317 -0.39 7.27 31.85
C ASP A 317 0.38 6.07 31.26
N PRO A 318 1.00 6.28 30.10
CA PRO A 318 0.87 5.51 28.88
C PRO A 318 0.56 4.01 29.07
N HIS A 319 -0.69 3.64 28.90
CA HIS A 319 -1.08 2.26 28.57
C HIS A 319 -0.80 2.05 27.09
N ILE A 320 0.14 1.14 26.80
CA ILE A 320 0.50 0.78 25.43
C ILE A 320 -0.24 -0.48 25.04
N ILE A 321 -0.91 -0.44 23.88
CA ILE A 321 -1.47 -1.61 23.22
C ILE A 321 -0.73 -1.77 21.90
N THR A 322 0.01 -2.87 21.76
CA THR A 322 0.82 -3.18 20.58
C THR A 322 -0.05 -3.48 19.36
N PHE A 323 0.58 -3.57 18.18
CA PHE A 323 -0.13 -3.91 16.95
C PHE A 323 -0.87 -5.26 16.99
N ASP A 324 -0.34 -6.22 17.76
CA ASP A 324 -0.94 -7.55 17.93
C ASP A 324 -1.87 -7.65 19.15
N GLY A 325 -2.02 -6.55 19.91
CA GLY A 325 -2.98 -6.43 21.02
C GLY A 325 -2.43 -6.82 22.38
N TRP A 326 -1.10 -6.86 22.57
CA TRP A 326 -0.49 -6.99 23.89
C TRP A 326 -0.55 -5.64 24.63
N ARG A 327 -0.96 -5.69 25.90
CA ARG A 327 -1.09 -4.50 26.75
C ARG A 327 -0.04 -4.49 27.85
N TYR A 328 0.59 -3.34 28.07
CA TYR A 328 1.52 -3.07 29.17
C TYR A 328 1.60 -1.57 29.49
N ASP A 329 2.17 -1.22 30.64
CA ASP A 329 2.20 0.17 31.12
C ASP A 329 3.61 0.77 30.99
N SER A 330 3.70 2.02 30.53
CA SER A 330 4.96 2.75 30.34
C SER A 330 5.01 4.03 31.17
N HIS A 331 5.40 3.89 32.45
CA HIS A 331 5.49 5.00 33.41
C HIS A 331 6.85 5.73 33.40
N LYS A 332 7.63 5.59 32.33
CA LYS A 332 8.98 6.18 32.23
C LYS A 332 8.91 7.58 31.65
N ILE A 333 9.75 8.48 32.15
CA ILE A 333 9.92 9.80 31.56
C ILE A 333 11.06 9.76 30.55
N GLY A 334 10.93 10.44 29.43
CA GLY A 334 11.95 10.55 28.39
C GLY A 334 11.35 10.52 26.99
N THR A 335 12.21 10.25 25.99
CA THR A 335 11.78 10.09 24.60
C THR A 335 11.99 8.65 24.16
N PHE A 336 10.98 8.05 23.52
CA PHE A 336 10.98 6.64 23.16
C PHE A 336 10.62 6.43 21.69
N LEU A 337 11.14 5.34 21.12
CA LEU A 337 10.73 4.87 19.80
C LEU A 337 9.41 4.12 19.93
N LEU A 338 8.31 4.77 19.55
CA LEU A 338 6.99 4.15 19.59
C LEU A 338 6.88 3.06 18.51
N CYS A 339 7.23 3.40 17.27
CA CYS A 339 7.22 2.46 16.15
C CYS A 339 8.26 2.86 15.09
N ARG A 340 8.93 1.88 14.49
CA ARG A 340 9.74 2.01 13.28
C ARG A 340 9.45 0.86 12.34
N SER A 341 9.29 1.16 11.06
CA SER A 341 9.24 0.14 10.01
C SER A 341 10.64 -0.18 9.50
N GLU A 342 10.92 -1.46 9.27
CA GLU A 342 12.13 -1.95 8.60
C GLU A 342 11.94 -2.06 7.08
N SER A 343 10.69 -2.02 6.59
CA SER A 343 10.38 -2.12 5.15
C SER A 343 10.47 -0.78 4.42
N ARG A 344 10.45 0.34 5.16
CA ARG A 344 10.46 1.70 4.65
C ARG A 344 11.02 2.69 5.66
N ALA A 345 11.37 3.89 5.20
CA ALA A 345 11.77 4.99 6.07
C ALA A 345 10.56 5.59 6.82
N PHE A 346 10.05 4.88 7.83
CA PHE A 346 8.95 5.33 8.69
C PHE A 346 9.29 5.11 10.15
N GLU A 347 9.16 6.16 10.96
CA GLU A 347 9.39 6.10 12.41
C GLU A 347 8.52 7.12 13.15
N VAL A 348 8.10 6.74 14.36
CA VAL A 348 7.26 7.54 15.26
C VAL A 348 7.90 7.52 16.65
N HIS A 349 8.20 8.72 17.15
CA HIS A 349 8.78 8.93 18.47
C HIS A 349 7.73 9.58 19.37
N VAL A 350 7.68 9.15 20.62
CA VAL A 350 6.82 9.77 21.64
C VAL A 350 7.69 10.35 22.75
N ARG A 351 7.32 11.52 23.24
CA ARG A 351 7.98 12.16 24.39
C ARG A 351 7.02 12.16 25.57
N GLN A 352 7.51 11.69 26.70
CA GLN A 352 6.75 11.47 27.92
C GLN A 352 7.33 12.35 29.04
N TRP A 353 6.47 13.10 29.73
CA TRP A 353 6.82 13.98 30.86
C TRP A 353 6.16 13.52 32.16
N ASP A 354 6.52 14.14 33.28
CA ASP A 354 5.87 13.88 34.55
C ASP A 354 4.46 14.47 34.62
N CYS A 355 3.47 13.64 34.94
CA CYS A 355 2.09 14.06 35.20
C CYS A 355 1.52 13.44 36.49
N GLY A 356 2.38 12.86 37.35
CA GLY A 356 1.98 12.13 38.56
C GLY A 356 1.92 12.96 39.84
N GLY A 357 2.45 14.18 39.80
CA GLY A 357 2.53 15.06 40.96
C GLY A 357 3.30 14.43 42.13
N HIS A 358 2.91 14.76 43.37
CA HIS A 358 3.57 14.25 44.58
C HIS A 358 3.16 12.82 44.99
N ARG A 359 2.21 12.20 44.30
CA ARG A 359 1.53 10.97 44.75
C ARG A 359 1.90 9.72 43.95
N SER A 360 2.34 9.85 42.70
CA SER A 360 2.72 8.69 41.89
C SER A 360 3.85 9.03 40.91
N ALA A 361 4.75 8.07 40.68
CA ALA A 361 5.80 8.16 39.67
C ALA A 361 5.22 7.78 38.29
N THR A 362 4.40 8.66 37.71
CA THR A 362 3.67 8.39 36.47
C THR A 362 4.04 9.40 35.38
N ALA A 363 4.13 8.91 34.16
CA ALA A 363 4.44 9.71 32.99
C ALA A 363 3.19 9.90 32.13
N CYS A 364 3.19 10.92 31.26
CA CYS A 364 2.15 11.16 30.26
C CYS A 364 2.80 11.57 28.94
N ASN A 365 2.19 11.22 27.81
CA ASN A 365 2.66 11.70 26.52
C ASN A 365 2.44 13.22 26.42
N CYS A 366 3.48 13.96 26.06
CA CYS A 366 3.46 15.41 25.83
C CYS A 366 3.83 15.79 24.40
N GLY A 367 4.22 14.82 23.56
CA GLY A 367 4.55 15.12 22.19
C GLY A 367 4.67 13.87 21.35
N VAL A 368 4.43 14.02 20.05
CA VAL A 368 4.68 13.00 19.05
C VAL A 368 5.43 13.59 17.86
N ALA A 369 6.45 12.87 17.39
CA ALA A 369 7.21 13.22 16.20
C ALA A 369 7.21 12.03 15.25
N ALA A 370 6.75 12.22 14.02
CA ALA A 370 6.57 11.16 13.04
C ALA A 370 7.21 11.54 11.72
N ARG A 371 7.78 10.54 11.04
CA ARG A 371 8.48 10.74 9.76
C ARG A 371 8.10 9.65 8.78
N GLU A 372 7.87 10.03 7.52
CA GLU A 372 7.91 9.13 6.37
C GLU A 372 8.81 9.73 5.28
N GLY A 373 9.84 8.99 4.87
CA GLY A 373 10.78 9.40 3.84
C GLY A 373 11.43 10.75 4.14
N GLY A 374 11.07 11.75 3.33
CA GLY A 374 11.58 13.12 3.40
C GLY A 374 10.77 14.08 4.27
N ASP A 375 9.62 13.67 4.80
CA ASP A 375 8.71 14.51 5.59
C ASP A 375 8.76 14.13 7.07
N THR A 376 9.03 15.10 7.93
CA THR A 376 8.98 14.96 9.40
C THR A 376 7.97 15.94 9.96
N VAL A 377 7.04 15.46 10.76
CA VAL A 377 6.02 16.26 11.45
C VAL A 377 6.22 16.09 12.95
N VAL A 378 6.25 17.21 13.66
CA VAL A 378 6.39 17.24 15.13
C VAL A 378 5.21 17.98 15.71
N LEU A 379 4.50 17.33 16.63
CA LEU A 379 3.49 17.95 17.49
C LEU A 379 4.05 17.92 18.93
N ASP A 380 4.38 19.10 19.45
CA ASP A 380 5.08 19.25 20.73
C ASP A 380 4.28 20.13 21.69
N THR A 381 3.93 19.59 22.87
CA THR A 381 3.38 20.33 24.03
C THR A 381 4.33 20.24 25.23
N CYS A 382 5.55 19.72 25.08
CA CYS A 382 6.47 19.41 26.17
C CYS A 382 7.28 20.63 26.68
N ASN A 383 7.35 21.73 25.92
CA ASN A 383 8.24 22.87 26.23
C ASN A 383 7.65 23.92 27.22
N GLY A 384 6.76 23.51 28.13
CA GLY A 384 6.14 24.39 29.15
C GLY A 384 5.73 23.65 30.41
N HIS A 385 5.15 24.35 31.40
CA HIS A 385 4.59 23.70 32.60
C HIS A 385 3.30 22.94 32.26
N PHE A 386 3.05 21.84 32.97
CA PHE A 386 1.80 21.07 32.92
C PHE A 386 0.61 22.04 33.02
N GLN A 387 -0.27 22.05 32.00
CA GLN A 387 -1.44 22.94 31.79
C GLN A 387 -1.20 24.33 31.16
N ASP A 388 0.06 24.77 30.93
CA ASP A 388 0.36 26.10 30.36
C ASP A 388 0.89 26.06 28.91
N SER A 389 1.25 24.90 28.38
CA SER A 389 1.87 24.75 27.06
C SER A 389 0.86 24.67 25.93
N ARG A 390 1.09 25.43 24.85
CA ARG A 390 0.29 25.37 23.62
C ARG A 390 0.87 24.33 22.66
N PRO A 391 0.04 23.51 21.99
CA PRO A 391 0.52 22.56 20.99
C PRO A 391 1.19 23.29 19.82
N GLN A 392 2.45 22.94 19.56
CA GLN A 392 3.21 23.43 18.41
C GLN A 392 3.31 22.33 17.36
N LEU A 393 2.70 22.55 16.20
CA LEU A 393 2.83 21.67 15.04
C LEU A 393 3.83 22.25 14.05
N THR A 394 4.87 21.49 13.75
CA THR A 394 5.92 21.86 12.80
C THR A 394 6.08 20.80 11.72
N ILE A 395 6.09 21.21 10.46
CA ILE A 395 6.39 20.35 9.31
C ILE A 395 7.79 20.71 8.81
N LYS A 396 8.66 19.71 8.72
CA LYS A 396 9.97 19.80 8.08
C LYS A 396 9.98 18.83 6.92
N SER A 397 9.92 19.37 5.70
CA SER A 397 10.08 18.60 4.48
C SER A 397 11.45 18.85 3.86
N THR A 398 12.02 17.82 3.28
CA THR A 398 13.22 17.93 2.43
C THR A 398 12.87 18.44 1.02
N GLU A 399 11.59 18.52 0.66
CA GLU A 399 11.08 19.01 -0.63
C GLU A 399 10.40 20.39 -0.51
N THR A 400 10.13 21.03 -1.65
CA THR A 400 9.40 22.30 -1.73
C THR A 400 7.93 22.20 -1.35
N SER A 401 7.36 20.99 -1.33
CA SER A 401 5.97 20.75 -0.92
C SER A 401 5.90 19.44 -0.14
N PRO A 402 5.40 19.45 1.11
CA PRO A 402 5.21 18.22 1.87
C PRO A 402 4.15 17.35 1.22
N GLN A 403 4.35 16.03 1.26
CA GLN A 403 3.36 15.04 0.81
C GLN A 403 2.48 14.53 1.95
N VAL A 404 2.86 14.85 3.19
CA VAL A 404 2.05 14.63 4.39
C VAL A 404 0.85 15.58 4.43
N LYS A 405 -0.32 15.05 4.83
CA LYS A 405 -1.53 15.84 5.08
C LYS A 405 -1.76 16.00 6.58
N ILE A 406 -2.03 17.23 7.02
CA ILE A 406 -2.41 17.54 8.39
C ILE A 406 -3.92 17.76 8.44
N LEU A 407 -4.60 16.86 9.13
CA LEU A 407 -6.04 16.83 9.29
C LEU A 407 -6.38 17.27 10.72
N LYS A 408 -7.17 18.35 10.87
CA LYS A 408 -7.60 18.85 12.19
C LYS A 408 -9.11 18.77 12.35
N SER A 409 -9.59 18.30 13.51
CA SER A 409 -11.03 18.24 13.79
C SER A 409 -11.68 19.63 13.78
N TYR A 410 -12.91 19.71 13.28
CA TYR A 410 -13.67 20.95 13.19
C TYR A 410 -14.03 21.50 14.60
N GLY A 411 -13.22 22.44 15.11
CA GLY A 411 -13.40 23.06 16.44
C GLY A 411 -14.23 24.36 16.44
N GLY A 412 -15.21 24.48 15.54
CA GLY A 412 -16.03 25.71 15.41
C GLY A 412 -15.29 26.92 14.85
N ARG A 413 -14.35 26.72 13.91
CA ARG A 413 -13.70 27.80 13.13
C ARG A 413 -14.76 28.50 12.25
N LYS A 414 -14.79 29.85 12.22
CA LYS A 414 -15.61 30.63 11.27
C LYS A 414 -15.05 30.44 9.86
N ILE A 415 -15.80 29.80 8.96
CA ILE A 415 -15.50 29.80 7.53
C ILE A 415 -15.94 31.15 6.97
N THR A 416 -15.00 31.99 6.56
CA THR A 416 -15.33 33.13 5.68
C THR A 416 -15.22 32.59 4.27
N VAL A 417 -16.34 32.35 3.60
CA VAL A 417 -16.35 32.04 2.18
C VAL A 417 -16.04 33.34 1.44
N SER A 418 -14.76 33.62 1.20
CA SER A 418 -14.36 34.61 0.20
C SER A 418 -14.58 33.98 -1.16
N GLN A 419 -15.76 34.21 -1.73
CA GLN A 419 -16.01 33.95 -3.14
C GLN A 419 -15.09 34.87 -3.94
N GLU A 420 -13.99 34.34 -4.47
CA GLU A 420 -13.26 34.98 -5.55
C GLU A 420 -14.16 34.97 -6.78
N LEU A 421 -14.87 36.08 -6.99
CA LEU A 421 -15.42 36.40 -8.29
C LEU A 421 -14.23 36.69 -9.21
N ALA A 422 -13.86 35.70 -10.03
CA ALA A 422 -12.97 35.90 -11.17
C ALA A 422 -13.51 37.05 -12.05
N PRO A 423 -12.63 37.84 -12.68
CA PRO A 423 -13.02 39.05 -13.39
C PRO A 423 -13.80 38.68 -14.65
N THR A 424 -15.12 38.90 -14.63
CA THR A 424 -15.90 38.91 -15.87
C THR A 424 -15.55 40.17 -16.65
N THR A 425 -14.86 39.97 -17.77
CA THR A 425 -14.75 40.93 -18.85
C THR A 425 -16.17 41.34 -19.28
N PHE A 426 -16.57 42.57 -18.96
CA PHE A 426 -17.74 43.21 -19.56
C PHE A 426 -17.28 44.38 -20.43
N LYS A 427 -17.57 44.23 -21.73
CA LYS A 427 -17.49 45.27 -22.74
C LYS A 427 -18.41 46.44 -22.40
N GLU A 428 -17.94 47.61 -22.80
CA GLU A 428 -18.63 48.89 -22.80
C GLU A 428 -20.06 48.78 -23.36
N ASP A 429 -20.99 49.51 -22.75
CA ASP A 429 -21.91 50.35 -23.50
C ASP A 429 -22.42 51.50 -22.61
N TRP A 430 -22.25 52.71 -23.14
CA TRP A 430 -22.72 53.97 -22.57
C TRP A 430 -24.24 54.10 -22.70
N ASN A 431 -24.91 54.62 -21.67
CA ASN A 431 -25.86 55.75 -21.79
C ASN A 431 -26.60 56.03 -20.47
N GLY A 432 -26.67 57.31 -20.10
CA GLY A 432 -27.93 57.89 -19.61
C GLY A 432 -28.09 58.17 -18.11
N VAL A 433 -27.80 59.43 -17.73
CA VAL A 433 -28.67 60.32 -16.94
C VAL A 433 -29.27 59.80 -15.61
N GLY A 434 -28.93 60.48 -14.49
CA GLY A 434 -29.94 60.83 -13.48
C GLY A 434 -29.62 60.62 -11.99
N SER A 435 -29.24 61.73 -11.33
CA SER A 435 -29.78 62.19 -10.04
C SER A 435 -29.68 61.27 -8.79
N CYS A 436 -28.62 61.46 -7.99
CA CYS A 436 -28.68 61.23 -6.53
C CYS A 436 -29.58 62.28 -5.86
N LYS A 437 -30.76 61.84 -5.37
CA LYS A 437 -31.52 62.58 -4.34
C LYS A 437 -31.02 62.14 -2.96
N VAL A 438 -30.30 63.04 -2.29
CA VAL A 438 -30.01 62.95 -0.86
C VAL A 438 -31.19 63.56 -0.10
N ALA A 439 -31.85 62.76 0.73
CA ALA A 439 -32.81 63.25 1.71
C ALA A 439 -32.08 63.71 2.97
N ALA A 440 -32.40 64.93 3.39
CA ALA A 440 -31.80 65.66 4.49
C ALA A 440 -32.45 65.33 5.85
N SER A 441 -31.67 65.47 6.92
CA SER A 441 -31.94 66.17 8.20
C SER A 441 -31.07 65.51 9.30
N THR A 442 -30.40 66.18 10.25
CA THR A 442 -30.41 67.58 10.68
C THR A 442 -29.10 67.91 11.43
N ARG A 443 -28.65 69.16 11.24
CA ARG A 443 -27.66 70.01 11.94
C ARG A 443 -27.18 69.63 13.37
N GLN A 444 -25.86 69.77 13.58
CA GLN A 444 -25.26 70.86 14.39
C GLN A 444 -23.74 70.96 14.07
N SER A 445 -23.30 71.99 13.32
CA SER A 445 -22.47 73.14 13.76
C SER A 445 -21.11 72.76 14.37
N LEU A 446 -19.92 73.27 14.05
CA LEU A 446 -19.30 74.40 13.30
C LEU A 446 -17.79 74.11 13.51
N LYS A 447 -16.80 74.23 12.62
CA LYS A 447 -16.28 75.42 11.92
C LYS A 447 -14.90 75.07 11.31
N ASN A 448 -14.62 75.69 10.15
CA ASN A 448 -13.33 76.18 9.63
C ASN A 448 -12.39 75.29 8.78
N CYS A 449 -12.39 75.63 7.47
CA CYS A 449 -11.23 75.94 6.58
C CYS A 449 -10.23 74.81 6.24
N LYS A 450 -9.67 74.65 5.02
CA LYS A 450 -9.62 75.43 3.78
C LYS A 450 -9.02 74.51 2.70
N LEU A 451 -9.47 74.60 1.45
CA LEU A 451 -8.81 73.95 0.29
C LEU A 451 -7.36 74.44 0.13
N ARG A 452 -6.43 73.52 -0.17
CA ARG A 452 -5.35 73.78 -1.12
C ARG A 452 -4.82 72.49 -1.74
N SER A 453 -4.69 72.52 -3.06
CA SER A 453 -4.05 71.49 -3.87
C SER A 453 -2.55 71.40 -3.58
N GLN A 454 -1.99 70.18 -3.69
CA GLN A 454 -0.81 69.90 -4.50
C GLN A 454 -0.47 68.40 -4.48
N LYS A 455 -0.17 67.90 -5.68
CA LYS A 455 0.53 66.63 -5.94
C LYS A 455 1.80 66.57 -5.09
N THR A 456 2.01 65.48 -4.36
CA THR A 456 3.28 64.75 -4.27
C THR A 456 3.11 63.44 -3.51
N PHE A 457 3.77 62.42 -4.06
CA PHE A 457 4.04 61.09 -3.53
C PHE A 457 4.14 60.99 -2.00
N PHE A 458 3.43 60.01 -1.43
CA PHE A 458 3.85 59.29 -0.24
C PHE A 458 3.29 57.85 -0.33
N GLU A 459 4.19 56.88 -0.51
CA GLU A 459 4.00 55.55 0.04
C GLU A 459 3.86 55.69 1.56
N ALA A 460 2.73 55.26 2.12
CA ALA A 460 2.60 54.99 3.54
C ALA A 460 1.48 53.97 3.75
N SER A 461 1.91 52.73 3.94
CA SER A 461 1.42 51.84 4.98
C SER A 461 -0.09 51.86 5.27
N ILE A 462 -0.83 50.96 4.62
CA ILE A 462 -1.90 50.28 5.35
C ILE A 462 -1.18 49.33 6.31
N SER A 463 -0.82 49.88 7.48
CA SER A 463 -0.45 49.11 8.65
C SER A 463 -1.57 48.12 8.94
N SER A 464 -1.29 46.86 8.65
CA SER A 464 -1.65 45.72 9.49
C SER A 464 -2.81 45.99 10.45
N ILE A 465 -4.05 45.88 9.96
CA ILE A 465 -5.11 45.35 10.83
C ILE A 465 -4.82 43.87 10.94
N LYS A 466 -3.81 43.56 11.75
CA LYS A 466 -3.57 42.22 12.28
C LYS A 466 -4.73 42.02 13.24
N PHE A 467 -5.81 41.40 12.77
CA PHE A 467 -6.77 40.81 13.69
C PHE A 467 -5.96 39.89 14.58
N ARG A 468 -5.79 40.27 15.84
CA ARG A 468 -5.37 39.37 16.90
C ARG A 468 -6.52 38.36 17.00
N LEU A 469 -6.39 37.27 16.26
CA LEU A 469 -7.05 36.02 16.64
C LEU A 469 -6.39 35.65 17.96
N ASP A 470 -6.96 36.13 19.06
CA ASP A 470 -6.68 35.56 20.37
C ASP A 470 -7.26 34.14 20.34
N ALA A 471 -6.44 33.23 19.82
CA ALA A 471 -6.72 31.81 19.81
C ALA A 471 -6.73 31.34 21.27
N LEU A 472 -7.89 30.82 21.66
CA LEU A 472 -8.19 30.10 22.91
C LEU A 472 -6.99 29.24 23.36
N PRO A 473 -6.76 29.06 24.67
CA PRO A 473 -5.99 27.93 25.14
C PRO A 473 -6.78 26.67 24.77
N GLN A 474 -6.46 26.06 23.63
CA GLN A 474 -7.17 24.91 23.11
C GLN A 474 -6.59 23.67 23.79
N ALA A 475 -7.02 23.41 25.02
CA ALA A 475 -6.58 22.27 25.81
C ALA A 475 -7.20 20.93 25.35
N THR A 476 -8.12 20.97 24.37
CA THR A 476 -8.72 19.78 23.75
C THR A 476 -8.72 19.90 22.22
N GLY A 477 -8.24 18.87 21.53
CA GLY A 477 -8.06 18.89 20.07
C GLY A 477 -7.78 17.50 19.49
N ARG A 478 -8.06 17.32 18.19
CA ARG A 478 -7.69 16.11 17.46
C ARG A 478 -6.90 16.50 16.21
N GLU A 479 -5.69 15.99 16.14
CA GLU A 479 -4.77 16.16 15.02
C GLU A 479 -4.48 14.79 14.42
N ARG A 480 -4.65 14.63 13.12
CA ARG A 480 -4.31 13.42 12.38
C ARG A 480 -3.31 13.75 11.29
N ILE A 481 -2.15 13.13 11.36
CA ILE A 481 -1.03 13.28 10.42
C ILE A 481 -1.10 12.08 9.47
N VAL A 482 -1.45 12.30 8.20
CA VAL A 482 -1.60 11.24 7.19
C VAL A 482 -0.44 11.28 6.22
N PHE A 483 0.26 10.16 6.12
CA PHE A 483 1.43 10.01 5.26
C PHE A 483 1.06 9.42 3.88
N PRO A 484 1.91 9.61 2.84
CA PRO A 484 1.71 9.05 1.50
C PRO A 484 1.38 7.56 1.43
N SER A 485 1.85 6.77 2.40
CA SER A 485 1.52 5.34 2.48
C SER A 485 0.13 5.02 3.00
N GLY A 486 -0.64 6.01 3.40
CA GLY A 486 -1.88 5.85 4.18
C GLY A 486 -1.65 5.59 5.66
N ALA A 487 -0.40 5.39 6.10
CA ALA A 487 -0.09 5.34 7.52
C ALA A 487 -0.49 6.67 8.16
N PHE A 488 -1.02 6.64 9.38
CA PHE A 488 -1.33 7.87 10.08
C PHE A 488 -0.95 7.82 11.55
N VAL A 489 -0.72 9.01 12.09
CA VAL A 489 -0.58 9.24 13.53
C VAL A 489 -1.70 10.19 13.95
N ARG A 490 -2.57 9.74 14.86
CA ARG A 490 -3.60 10.58 15.47
C ARG A 490 -3.16 10.93 16.89
N ALA A 491 -3.20 12.21 17.21
CA ALA A 491 -3.02 12.74 18.55
C ALA A 491 -4.36 13.31 19.05
N ASP A 492 -4.82 12.80 20.18
CA ASP A 492 -6.00 13.29 20.90
C ASP A 492 -5.51 14.11 22.11
N LEU A 493 -5.50 15.44 21.96
CA LEU A 493 -5.03 16.38 22.97
C LEU A 493 -6.06 16.53 24.11
N SER A 494 -5.56 16.58 25.33
CA SER A 494 -6.33 16.80 26.55
C SER A 494 -5.52 17.58 27.60
N GLU A 495 -6.16 17.97 28.69
CA GLU A 495 -5.54 18.71 29.81
C GLU A 495 -4.38 17.95 30.48
N TRP A 496 -4.39 16.62 30.39
CA TRP A 496 -3.38 15.75 31.00
C TRP A 496 -2.21 15.39 30.08
N GLY A 497 -2.28 15.73 28.78
CA GLY A 497 -1.31 15.31 27.77
C GLY A 497 -2.00 14.95 26.45
N MET A 498 -1.57 13.85 25.83
CA MET A 498 -2.18 13.37 24.58
C MET A 498 -2.28 11.85 24.49
N GLY A 499 -3.38 11.37 23.94
CA GLY A 499 -3.48 10.00 23.43
C GLY A 499 -2.85 9.92 22.04
N VAL A 500 -2.06 8.88 21.77
CA VAL A 500 -1.42 8.67 20.46
C VAL A 500 -1.86 7.34 19.88
N THR A 501 -2.36 7.39 18.64
CA THR A 501 -2.70 6.22 17.84
C THR A 501 -1.84 6.20 16.59
N VAL A 502 -1.21 5.07 16.30
CA VAL A 502 -0.45 4.83 15.07
C VAL A 502 -1.12 3.74 14.26
N ARG A 503 -1.47 4.02 13.00
CA ARG A 503 -1.95 3.02 12.04
C ARG A 503 -0.90 2.76 10.97
N THR A 504 -0.62 1.49 10.70
CA THR A 504 0.33 1.04 9.68
C THR A 504 -0.35 0.18 8.60
N PRO A 505 0.04 0.33 7.33
CA PRO A 505 -0.44 -0.51 6.23
C PRO A 505 0.12 -1.94 6.32
N GLY A 506 -0.49 -2.88 5.59
CA GLY A 506 -0.11 -4.29 5.64
C GLY A 506 1.30 -4.59 5.13
N ARG A 507 1.91 -3.69 4.36
CA ARG A 507 3.34 -3.77 4.01
C ARG A 507 4.29 -3.72 5.22
N ASP A 508 3.83 -3.20 6.36
CA ASP A 508 4.62 -3.14 7.59
C ASP A 508 4.48 -4.44 8.42
N PHE A 509 3.60 -5.36 8.04
CA PHE A 509 3.42 -6.65 8.73
C PHE A 509 4.74 -7.43 8.79
N ASN A 510 5.08 -7.90 9.99
CA ASN A 510 6.34 -8.57 10.34
C ASN A 510 7.60 -7.71 10.11
N SER A 511 7.47 -6.39 10.11
CA SER A 511 8.59 -5.47 9.89
C SER A 511 8.58 -4.26 10.82
N THR A 512 7.83 -4.31 11.92
CA THR A 512 7.82 -3.23 12.91
C THR A 512 8.73 -3.52 14.10
N ARG A 513 9.25 -2.45 14.70
CA ARG A 513 10.07 -2.45 15.91
C ARG A 513 9.69 -1.26 16.78
N GLY A 514 9.97 -1.33 18.08
CA GLY A 514 9.64 -0.26 19.03
C GLY A 514 8.67 -0.73 20.10
N LEU A 515 8.16 0.22 20.87
CA LEU A 515 7.16 -0.04 21.91
C LEU A 515 5.85 -0.66 21.38
N CYS A 516 5.54 -0.49 20.09
CA CYS A 516 4.37 -1.10 19.44
C CYS A 516 4.53 -2.58 19.06
N GLY A 517 5.65 -3.22 19.38
CA GLY A 517 5.85 -4.66 19.14
C GLY A 517 6.37 -5.01 17.75
N LEU A 518 6.15 -6.27 17.34
CA LEU A 518 6.69 -6.85 16.11
C LEU A 518 5.69 -6.82 14.93
N PHE A 519 4.40 -6.77 15.22
CA PHE A 519 3.30 -6.80 14.26
C PHE A 519 3.33 -8.05 13.39
N ASP A 520 3.38 -9.22 14.02
CA ASP A 520 3.45 -10.53 13.35
C ASP A 520 2.20 -11.41 13.61
N GLY A 521 1.19 -10.86 14.30
CA GLY A 521 -0.02 -11.55 14.73
C GLY A 521 0.09 -12.26 16.07
N THR A 522 1.19 -12.09 16.81
CA THR A 522 1.51 -12.87 18.02
C THR A 522 1.74 -12.00 19.25
N ALA A 523 0.68 -11.52 19.89
CA ALA A 523 0.77 -10.61 21.06
C ALA A 523 1.82 -10.99 22.13
N HIS A 524 1.97 -12.28 22.48
CA HIS A 524 2.84 -12.70 23.59
C HIS A 524 4.34 -12.56 23.33
N ASN A 525 4.78 -12.36 22.09
CA ASN A 525 6.19 -12.17 21.76
C ASN A 525 6.58 -10.69 21.57
N ASP A 526 5.63 -9.76 21.64
CA ASP A 526 5.86 -8.34 21.33
C ASP A 526 6.91 -7.69 22.22
N LEU A 527 7.04 -8.18 23.45
CA LEU A 527 8.03 -7.72 24.43
C LEU A 527 9.31 -8.55 24.41
N ASN A 528 9.53 -9.37 23.38
CA ASN A 528 10.67 -10.31 23.28
C ASN A 528 10.85 -11.22 24.51
N ASN A 529 9.78 -11.48 25.27
CA ASN A 529 9.79 -12.20 26.55
C ASN A 529 10.73 -11.60 27.62
N VAL A 530 11.02 -10.30 27.57
CA VAL A 530 11.75 -9.58 28.63
C VAL A 530 10.77 -8.86 29.58
N PRO A 531 11.18 -8.52 30.82
CA PRO A 531 10.37 -7.69 31.70
C PRO A 531 10.01 -6.34 31.06
N GLU A 532 8.79 -5.86 31.31
CA GLU A 532 8.25 -4.61 30.72
C GLU A 532 9.20 -3.42 30.89
N GLU A 533 9.78 -3.27 32.09
CA GLU A 533 10.70 -2.18 32.42
C GLU A 533 11.98 -2.21 31.57
N ASP A 534 12.55 -3.41 31.34
CA ASP A 534 13.76 -3.59 30.53
C ASP A 534 13.45 -3.37 29.04
N PHE A 535 12.27 -3.82 28.59
CA PHE A 535 11.79 -3.60 27.23
C PHE A 535 11.62 -2.10 26.92
N ILE A 536 11.02 -1.34 27.83
CA ILE A 536 10.81 0.10 27.63
C ILE A 536 12.14 0.84 27.53
N GLU A 537 13.10 0.50 28.39
CA GLU A 537 14.43 1.12 28.39
C GLU A 537 15.26 0.78 27.14
N GLU A 538 15.07 -0.40 26.54
CA GLU A 538 15.68 -0.76 25.25
C GLU A 538 15.31 0.24 24.13
N TRP A 539 14.08 0.74 24.15
CA TRP A 539 13.54 1.67 23.15
C TRP A 539 13.70 3.15 23.52
N ARG A 540 14.42 3.46 24.60
CA ARG A 540 14.73 4.85 24.98
C ARG A 540 15.68 5.49 23.96
N ILE A 541 15.29 6.65 23.47
CA ILE A 541 16.08 7.45 22.54
C ILE A 541 16.97 8.41 23.34
N PRO A 542 18.29 8.45 23.10
CA PRO A 542 19.16 9.38 23.79
C PRO A 542 18.81 10.86 23.52
N PRO A 543 19.02 11.74 24.51
CA PRO A 543 18.90 13.19 24.37
C PRO A 543 19.49 13.76 23.06
N GLY A 544 18.72 14.59 22.35
CA GLY A 544 19.18 15.27 21.13
C GLY A 544 19.35 14.37 19.90
N LYS A 545 18.89 13.12 19.95
CA LYS A 545 18.85 12.18 18.80
C LYS A 545 17.45 12.00 18.23
N SER A 546 16.42 12.53 18.89
CA SER A 546 15.04 12.33 18.48
C SER A 546 14.63 13.22 17.30
N LEU A 547 13.56 12.84 16.61
CA LEU A 547 12.91 13.64 15.55
C LEU A 547 12.43 15.02 16.03
N PHE A 548 12.16 15.18 17.34
CA PHE A 548 11.89 16.49 17.94
C PHE A 548 13.09 17.44 17.78
N ASP A 549 14.30 16.91 17.84
CA ASP A 549 15.53 17.69 17.99
C ASP A 549 16.31 17.80 16.67
N LYS A 550 16.31 16.72 15.87
CA LYS A 550 17.05 16.61 14.61
C LYS A 550 16.22 15.98 13.52
N THR A 551 16.27 16.58 12.34
CA THR A 551 15.71 15.97 11.13
C THR A 551 16.78 15.08 10.50
N PRO A 552 16.50 13.78 10.29
CA PRO A 552 17.44 12.88 9.62
C PRO A 552 17.72 13.32 8.18
N ALA A 553 18.83 12.85 7.61
CA ALA A 553 19.19 13.17 6.23
C ALA A 553 18.10 12.71 5.24
N PRO A 554 17.90 13.43 4.12
CA PRO A 554 16.95 13.02 3.08
C PRO A 554 17.29 11.61 2.57
N SER A 555 16.29 10.73 2.48
CA SER A 555 16.44 9.41 1.84
C SER A 555 16.35 9.52 0.32
N GLU A 556 16.98 8.60 -0.42
CA GLU A 556 16.83 8.53 -1.88
C GLU A 556 15.36 8.42 -2.29
N ARG A 557 14.97 9.27 -3.23
CA ARG A 557 13.57 9.52 -3.64
C ARG A 557 13.12 8.48 -4.67
N LYS A 558 11.93 7.91 -4.49
CA LYS A 558 11.11 7.42 -5.61
C LYS A 558 10.04 8.47 -5.91
N GLN A 559 10.01 8.96 -7.14
CA GLN A 559 8.98 9.88 -7.59
C GLN A 559 7.63 9.16 -7.53
N ARG A 560 6.63 9.76 -6.85
CA ARG A 560 5.31 9.15 -6.69
C ARG A 560 4.63 9.08 -8.05
N LYS A 561 4.24 7.88 -8.47
CA LYS A 561 3.42 7.68 -9.66
C LYS A 561 1.96 7.90 -9.29
N SER A 562 1.25 8.62 -10.14
CA SER A 562 -0.20 8.74 -10.07
C SER A 562 -0.85 7.43 -10.51
N PHE A 563 -1.92 7.04 -9.84
CA PHE A 563 -2.75 5.91 -10.22
C PHE A 563 -4.18 6.36 -10.50
N CYS A 564 -4.96 5.46 -11.08
CA CYS A 564 -6.32 5.68 -11.51
C CYS A 564 -7.19 4.47 -11.16
N ARG A 565 -8.44 4.74 -10.73
CA ARG A 565 -9.52 3.75 -10.72
C ARG A 565 -10.31 3.84 -12.04
N CYS A 566 -10.09 2.91 -12.95
CA CYS A 566 -10.61 3.01 -14.32
C CYS A 566 -12.06 2.48 -14.41
N GLN A 567 -13.03 3.39 -14.38
CA GLN A 567 -14.45 3.06 -14.55
C GLN A 567 -14.86 3.06 -16.03
N LYS A 568 -15.87 2.24 -16.36
CA LYS A 568 -16.48 2.21 -17.68
C LYS A 568 -17.26 3.52 -17.90
N GLY A 569 -16.84 4.36 -18.85
CA GLY A 569 -17.45 5.66 -19.10
C GLY A 569 -18.96 5.57 -19.37
N SER A 570 -19.76 6.25 -18.54
CA SER A 570 -21.17 6.51 -18.83
C SER A 570 -21.29 7.84 -19.61
N THR A 571 -21.48 7.76 -20.92
CA THR A 571 -21.73 8.91 -21.79
C THR A 571 -23.18 9.44 -21.72
N LYS A 572 -23.83 9.41 -20.54
CA LYS A 572 -25.06 10.16 -20.25
C LYS A 572 -25.15 10.52 -18.75
N PRO A 573 -25.45 11.79 -18.39
CA PRO A 573 -25.77 12.13 -17.02
C PRO A 573 -27.13 11.52 -16.68
N VAL A 574 -27.11 10.36 -16.02
CA VAL A 574 -28.28 9.88 -15.28
C VAL A 574 -28.37 10.75 -14.03
N PRO A 575 -29.54 11.28 -13.64
CA PRO A 575 -29.67 12.00 -12.38
C PRO A 575 -29.31 11.03 -11.27
N MET A 576 -28.14 11.25 -10.67
CA MET A 576 -27.71 10.52 -9.48
C MET A 576 -28.72 10.84 -8.40
N VAL A 577 -29.48 9.81 -7.98
CA VAL A 577 -30.29 9.90 -6.77
C VAL A 577 -29.34 10.23 -5.62
N ASP A 578 -29.65 11.36 -5.00
CA ASP A 578 -28.94 12.08 -3.95
C ASP A 578 -28.29 11.14 -2.92
N THR A 579 -26.98 10.90 -3.06
CA THR A 579 -26.15 10.37 -1.96
C THR A 579 -25.00 11.36 -1.77
N LYS A 580 -25.30 12.48 -1.11
CA LYS A 580 -24.33 13.48 -0.65
C LYS A 580 -23.48 12.86 0.46
N ASN A 581 -22.23 12.54 0.16
CA ASN A 581 -21.11 12.43 1.12
C ASN A 581 -19.80 12.26 0.32
N ALA A 582 -19.33 13.36 -0.26
CA ALA A 582 -17.95 13.54 -0.72
C ALA A 582 -17.75 15.04 -1.00
N PHE A 583 -17.38 15.82 0.01
CA PHE A 583 -16.86 17.17 -0.21
C PHE A 583 -15.35 17.08 -0.45
N GLN A 584 -14.93 17.67 -1.57
CA GLN A 584 -13.57 17.79 -2.12
C GLN A 584 -13.00 16.57 -2.86
N THR A 585 -13.61 16.24 -4.00
CA THR A 585 -12.84 15.87 -5.19
C THR A 585 -12.92 17.01 -6.20
N PRO A 586 -11.80 17.48 -6.78
CA PRO A 586 -11.87 18.30 -7.99
C PRO A 586 -12.64 17.53 -9.05
N SER A 587 -13.45 18.22 -9.85
CA SER A 587 -14.07 17.68 -11.06
C SER A 587 -13.06 16.87 -11.89
N PRO A 588 -13.45 15.74 -12.50
CA PRO A 588 -12.53 14.98 -13.33
C PRO A 588 -12.17 15.79 -14.57
N GLU A 589 -10.98 16.38 -14.58
CA GLU A 589 -10.33 16.80 -15.80
C GLU A 589 -10.00 15.54 -16.62
N LEU A 590 -10.42 15.59 -17.88
CA LEU A 590 -10.39 14.48 -18.84
C LEU A 590 -8.95 14.27 -19.36
N SER A 591 -7.99 13.84 -18.54
CA SER A 591 -6.71 13.21 -18.97
C SER A 591 -5.68 12.94 -17.86
N GLY A 592 -5.87 13.40 -16.62
CA GLY A 592 -4.89 13.20 -15.54
C GLY A 592 -5.30 12.10 -14.55
N CYS A 593 -4.46 11.09 -14.34
CA CYS A 593 -4.56 10.26 -13.13
C CYS A 593 -4.17 11.12 -11.93
N HIS A 594 -5.11 11.36 -11.01
CA HIS A 594 -4.88 12.15 -9.80
C HIS A 594 -5.17 11.36 -8.51
N ASP A 595 -5.49 10.07 -8.62
CA ASP A 595 -5.77 9.23 -7.46
C ASP A 595 -4.49 8.60 -6.89
N ASP A 596 -4.46 8.49 -5.57
CA ASP A 596 -3.50 7.67 -4.85
C ASP A 596 -4.00 6.22 -4.81
N HIS A 597 -3.08 5.26 -4.82
CA HIS A 597 -3.38 3.82 -4.65
C HIS A 597 -3.72 3.46 -3.18
N VAL A 598 -4.18 4.44 -2.41
CA VAL A 598 -4.41 4.39 -0.97
C VAL A 598 -5.80 4.90 -0.70
N ASP A 599 -6.61 4.13 0.03
CA ASP A 599 -7.93 4.59 0.44
C ASP A 599 -7.83 5.50 1.67
N HIS A 600 -8.18 6.76 1.51
CA HIS A 600 -8.21 7.76 2.58
C HIS A 600 -9.61 7.96 3.16
N SER A 601 -10.46 6.93 3.13
CA SER A 601 -11.78 6.99 3.75
C SER A 601 -11.66 7.16 5.26
N PHE A 602 -12.34 8.18 5.79
CA PHE A 602 -12.42 8.46 7.23
C PHE A 602 -13.89 8.61 7.63
N ALA A 603 -14.26 8.06 8.79
CA ALA A 603 -15.60 8.23 9.36
C ALA A 603 -15.65 9.46 10.28
N ILE A 604 -14.54 9.76 10.95
CA ILE A 604 -14.39 10.95 11.79
C ILE A 604 -14.02 12.13 10.87
N PRO A 605 -14.77 13.25 10.92
CA PRO A 605 -14.55 14.39 10.04
C PRO A 605 -13.32 15.20 10.45
N TYR A 606 -12.53 15.58 9.45
CA TYR A 606 -11.38 16.48 9.61
C TYR A 606 -11.34 17.51 8.48
N LEU A 607 -10.65 18.64 8.71
CA LEU A 607 -10.26 19.58 7.68
C LEU A 607 -8.78 19.44 7.37
N ASP A 608 -8.43 19.41 6.08
CA ASP A 608 -7.06 19.54 5.64
C ASP A 608 -6.58 20.98 5.87
N VAL A 609 -5.63 21.13 6.80
CA VAL A 609 -5.01 22.40 7.20
C VAL A 609 -3.54 22.45 6.80
N THR A 610 -3.07 21.55 5.93
CA THR A 610 -1.65 21.43 5.56
C THR A 610 -1.09 22.76 5.04
N SER A 611 -1.86 23.49 4.24
CA SER A 611 -1.48 24.79 3.67
C SER A 611 -1.22 25.86 4.73
N GLU A 612 -1.79 25.76 5.93
CA GLU A 612 -1.53 26.68 7.05
C GLU A 612 -0.08 26.57 7.55
N PHE A 613 0.59 25.45 7.28
CA PHE A 613 1.93 25.13 7.79
C PHE A 613 3.03 25.13 6.71
N VAL A 614 2.65 25.19 5.43
CA VAL A 614 3.61 25.31 4.32
C VAL A 614 3.95 26.79 4.13
N THR A 615 5.09 27.22 4.69
CA THR A 615 5.64 28.55 4.38
C THR A 615 6.40 28.48 3.05
N HIS A 616 5.89 29.14 2.02
CA HIS A 616 6.65 29.36 0.78
C HIS A 616 7.92 30.13 1.15
N THR A 617 9.08 29.46 1.10
CA THR A 617 10.36 30.15 1.16
C THR A 617 10.50 30.97 -0.12
N VAL A 618 10.15 32.25 -0.03
CA VAL A 618 10.47 33.24 -1.05
C VAL A 618 11.98 33.18 -1.27
N THR A 619 12.33 32.87 -2.51
CA THR A 619 13.69 32.71 -3.01
C THR A 619 14.51 33.95 -2.63
N GLY A 620 15.56 33.76 -1.84
CA GLY A 620 16.57 34.79 -1.62
C GLY A 620 17.22 35.21 -2.95
N PRO A 621 17.69 36.46 -3.06
CA PRO A 621 17.92 37.12 -4.33
C PRO A 621 19.06 36.46 -5.12
N THR A 622 18.82 36.32 -6.41
CA THR A 622 19.75 35.93 -7.46
C THR A 622 21.05 36.75 -7.40
N LEU A 623 22.13 36.11 -6.95
CA LEU A 623 23.48 36.60 -7.18
C LEU A 623 24.07 35.92 -8.41
N ARG A 624 24.53 36.78 -9.32
CA ARG A 624 24.87 36.55 -10.72
C ARG A 624 26.00 35.53 -10.91
N LYS A 625 25.90 34.76 -11.99
CA LYS A 625 26.99 34.06 -12.68
C LYS A 625 28.01 35.07 -13.20
N ASP A 626 29.31 34.78 -13.04
CA ASP A 626 30.34 34.78 -14.10
C ASP A 626 31.76 34.66 -13.50
N ALA A 627 32.43 33.52 -13.75
CA ALA A 627 33.87 33.38 -14.08
C ALA A 627 34.29 31.90 -14.14
N GLU A 628 35.07 31.54 -15.16
CA GLU A 628 35.41 30.20 -15.66
C GLU A 628 36.83 29.71 -15.19
N PRO A 629 37.51 28.64 -15.69
CA PRO A 629 37.83 27.42 -14.91
C PRO A 629 39.32 26.96 -14.80
N LEU A 630 39.56 26.03 -13.84
CA LEU A 630 40.65 25.01 -13.67
C LEU A 630 42.11 25.48 -13.33
N PRO A 631 43.01 24.65 -12.69
CA PRO A 631 43.19 23.20 -12.92
C PRO A 631 43.32 22.26 -11.70
N LYS A 632 43.26 20.97 -12.04
CA LYS A 632 43.38 19.77 -11.19
C LYS A 632 44.76 19.60 -10.54
N THR A 633 44.74 18.70 -9.54
CA THR A 633 45.79 17.79 -9.05
C THR A 633 46.64 18.26 -7.85
N PHE A 634 46.43 17.63 -6.70
CA PHE A 634 47.49 16.89 -5.98
C PHE A 634 46.86 15.80 -5.12
N GLY A 635 47.31 14.57 -5.31
CA GLY A 635 46.77 13.37 -4.68
C GLY A 635 47.44 12.96 -3.37
N GLN A 636 46.84 11.93 -2.79
CA GLN A 636 47.38 10.98 -1.82
C GLN A 636 47.79 11.50 -0.44
N ARG A 637 47.10 11.00 0.60
CA ARG A 637 47.63 9.86 1.38
C ARG A 637 46.54 9.21 2.23
N TYR A 638 46.28 7.94 1.93
CA TYR A 638 45.75 6.97 2.88
C TYR A 638 46.64 6.96 4.13
N PHE A 639 46.03 7.05 5.30
CA PHE A 639 46.60 6.49 6.53
C PHE A 639 45.54 5.63 7.22
N SER A 640 45.61 4.34 6.91
CA SER A 640 45.13 3.29 7.81
C SER A 640 45.99 3.31 9.07
N LYS A 641 45.37 3.50 10.24
CA LYS A 641 45.92 3.03 11.51
C LYS A 641 44.80 2.41 12.34
N SER A 642 44.75 1.08 12.28
CA SER A 642 44.42 0.26 13.43
C SER A 642 45.45 0.51 14.55
N VAL A 643 45.03 0.39 15.81
CA VAL A 643 45.71 -0.35 16.90
C VAL A 643 45.22 0.09 18.29
N GLN A 644 44.67 -0.91 18.99
CA GLN A 644 44.68 -1.21 20.44
C GLN A 644 43.79 -0.45 21.43
N LYS A 645 42.78 -1.20 21.89
CA LYS A 645 42.33 -1.31 23.29
C LYS A 645 43.49 -1.16 24.29
N ARG A 646 43.36 -0.23 25.24
CA ARG A 646 44.05 -0.30 26.53
C ARG A 646 43.04 -0.43 27.66
N ARG A 647 43.32 -1.44 28.49
CA ARG A 647 42.63 -1.88 29.70
C ARG A 647 42.55 -0.79 30.77
N SER A 648 41.43 -0.78 31.49
CA SER A 648 41.28 -0.24 32.85
C SER A 648 42.21 -0.95 33.85
N PRO A 649 42.66 -0.28 34.93
CA PRO A 649 43.16 -0.94 36.13
C PRO A 649 42.01 -1.28 37.08
N GLU A 650 42.14 -2.41 37.76
CA GLU A 650 41.11 -3.09 38.54
C GLU A 650 41.62 -3.30 39.99
N VAL A 651 40.65 -3.39 40.94
CA VAL A 651 40.70 -4.10 42.25
C VAL A 651 41.25 -3.32 43.47
N PRO A 652 40.69 -3.47 44.73
CA PRO A 652 39.88 -4.59 45.25
C PRO A 652 38.57 -4.30 46.00
N LEU A 653 37.60 -5.20 45.79
CA LEU A 653 36.48 -5.53 46.68
C LEU A 653 36.90 -6.60 47.72
N LYS A 654 36.34 -6.51 48.92
CA LYS A 654 36.32 -7.58 49.95
C LYS A 654 34.87 -7.99 50.27
N PRO A 655 34.63 -9.21 50.79
CA PRO A 655 33.47 -10.03 50.45
C PRO A 655 32.41 -10.12 51.57
N LEU A 656 31.15 -10.40 51.17
CA LEU A 656 30.08 -10.90 52.04
C LEU A 656 29.83 -12.40 51.75
N PRO A 657 29.45 -13.22 52.75
CA PRO A 657 29.56 -14.67 52.66
C PRO A 657 28.32 -15.37 52.07
N HIS A 658 28.60 -16.53 51.49
CA HIS A 658 27.66 -17.57 51.03
C HIS A 658 26.61 -17.97 52.08
N VAL A 659 25.35 -18.09 51.65
CA VAL A 659 24.39 -19.09 52.15
C VAL A 659 23.62 -19.66 50.96
N SER A 660 23.50 -20.98 50.92
CA SER A 660 22.86 -21.77 49.87
C SER A 660 21.47 -22.26 50.25
N MET A 661 20.70 -22.57 49.19
CA MET A 661 19.72 -23.66 49.02
C MET A 661 18.24 -23.50 49.42
N ASN A 662 17.43 -23.73 48.37
CA ASN A 662 16.28 -24.62 48.24
C ASN A 662 14.86 -24.25 48.72
N SER A 663 13.96 -24.67 47.83
CA SER A 663 12.50 -24.75 47.81
C SER A 663 11.88 -25.59 48.93
N ASN A 664 10.80 -25.09 49.55
CA ASN A 664 9.45 -25.70 49.53
C ASN A 664 8.49 -25.02 50.53
N SER A 665 7.24 -24.88 50.09
CA SER A 665 5.95 -24.74 50.81
C SER A 665 5.92 -24.59 52.34
N SER A 666 5.12 -23.63 52.84
CA SER A 666 3.82 -23.87 53.53
C SER A 666 3.46 -22.77 54.55
N ILE A 667 2.15 -22.67 54.74
CA ILE A 667 1.36 -21.75 55.58
C ILE A 667 1.68 -21.90 57.07
N ASN A 668 1.84 -20.80 57.82
CA ASN A 668 1.07 -20.56 59.06
C ASN A 668 1.31 -19.19 59.72
N SER A 669 0.20 -18.64 60.22
CA SER A 669 0.04 -17.48 61.08
C SER A 669 0.74 -17.65 62.44
N THR A 670 1.37 -16.58 62.94
CA THR A 670 1.34 -16.26 64.38
C THR A 670 1.65 -14.78 64.63
N LYS A 671 0.71 -14.12 65.32
CA LYS A 671 0.86 -12.80 65.95
C LYS A 671 2.03 -12.79 66.94
N LEU A 672 2.82 -11.72 66.95
CA LEU A 672 3.43 -11.21 68.18
C LEU A 672 3.25 -9.69 68.24
N THR A 673 2.66 -9.25 69.34
CA THR A 673 2.29 -7.88 69.69
C THR A 673 3.48 -7.09 70.24
N GLY A 674 3.59 -5.83 69.80
CA GLY A 674 4.02 -4.69 70.63
C GLY A 674 5.50 -4.34 70.62
N ASP A 675 5.86 -3.23 69.97
CA ASP A 675 6.21 -2.05 70.77
C ASP A 675 6.09 -0.74 69.97
N LEU A 676 5.24 0.16 70.49
CA LEU A 676 5.01 1.51 70.00
C LEU A 676 6.11 2.43 70.54
N ARG A 677 6.99 2.92 69.68
CA ARG A 677 7.74 4.16 69.94
C ARG A 677 7.39 5.22 68.90
N LYS A 678 6.56 6.17 69.36
CA LYS A 678 6.27 7.45 68.71
C LYS A 678 7.59 8.20 68.43
N ALA A 679 7.86 8.49 67.17
CA ALA A 679 8.76 9.58 66.76
C ALA A 679 7.94 10.63 65.99
N LYS A 680 8.06 11.86 66.46
CA LYS A 680 7.35 13.07 66.06
C LYS A 680 7.48 13.38 64.56
N ARG A 681 6.38 13.87 63.99
CA ARG A 681 6.33 14.74 62.80
C ARG A 681 7.41 15.82 62.87
N GLN A 682 8.17 15.96 61.81
CA GLN A 682 8.83 17.21 61.48
C GLN A 682 8.67 17.43 59.97
N ASP A 683 7.77 18.35 59.64
CA ASP A 683 7.59 18.90 58.30
C ASP A 683 8.94 19.36 57.74
N LYS A 684 9.37 18.76 56.63
CA LYS A 684 10.41 19.33 55.77
C LYS A 684 9.78 19.77 54.47
N TYR A 685 9.37 21.04 54.48
CA TYR A 685 9.22 21.90 53.31
C TYR A 685 10.43 21.70 52.37
N PHE A 686 10.20 21.26 51.13
CA PHE A 686 11.20 21.43 50.06
C PHE A 686 10.90 22.73 49.31
N LYS A 687 11.80 23.69 49.50
CA LYS A 687 11.85 24.97 48.83
C LYS A 687 12.46 24.73 47.45
N TYR A 688 11.70 25.00 46.38
CA TYR A 688 12.23 25.05 45.01
C TYR A 688 13.37 26.08 44.99
N SER A 689 14.60 25.66 44.71
CA SER A 689 15.70 26.59 44.53
C SER A 689 15.58 27.20 43.14
N SER A 690 14.99 28.39 43.06
CA SER A 690 14.97 29.22 41.87
C SER A 690 16.40 29.64 41.52
N PHE A 691 16.95 29.06 40.45
CA PHE A 691 18.20 29.54 39.87
C PHE A 691 17.91 30.67 38.87
N HIS A 692 18.35 31.89 39.20
CA HIS A 692 18.52 32.98 38.25
C HIS A 692 19.91 32.89 37.60
N PRO A 693 20.07 33.01 36.27
CA PRO A 693 21.38 33.08 35.66
C PRO A 693 21.96 34.49 35.85
N LEU A 694 22.97 34.61 36.72
CA LEU A 694 23.83 35.80 36.79
C LEU A 694 24.85 35.73 35.65
N HIS A 695 24.77 36.70 34.74
CA HIS A 695 25.74 36.95 33.67
C HIS A 695 27.12 37.34 34.22
N GLY A 696 28.18 36.71 33.69
CA GLY A 696 29.56 37.19 33.72
C GLY A 696 30.21 36.99 32.33
N PRO A 697 30.92 37.97 31.75
CA PRO A 697 31.31 37.93 30.35
C PRO A 697 32.74 37.41 30.16
N ALA A 698 32.94 36.34 29.37
CA ALA A 698 34.06 36.16 28.43
C ALA A 698 34.17 34.71 27.92
N GLN A 699 33.65 34.47 26.72
CA GLN A 699 34.25 33.70 25.61
C GLN A 699 33.13 33.18 24.70
N ARG A 700 32.93 33.88 23.58
CA ARG A 700 32.08 33.43 22.49
C ARG A 700 32.74 32.23 21.81
N HIS A 701 32.26 31.03 22.10
CA HIS A 701 32.23 29.94 21.12
C HIS A 701 30.77 29.81 20.65
N SER A 702 30.56 30.21 19.40
CA SER A 702 29.31 30.08 18.66
C SER A 702 29.07 28.60 18.34
N GLU A 703 27.82 28.14 18.49
CA GLU A 703 27.29 26.77 18.31
C GLU A 703 27.23 25.86 19.56
N SER A 704 26.38 26.21 20.54
CA SER A 704 25.71 25.23 21.42
C SER A 704 24.57 25.88 22.19
N PHE A 705 23.39 25.98 21.58
CA PHE A 705 22.12 26.03 22.31
C PHE A 705 21.28 24.87 21.78
N ALA A 706 21.71 23.64 22.08
CA ALA A 706 21.21 22.42 21.48
C ALA A 706 20.61 21.49 22.55
N TYR A 707 19.30 21.26 22.48
CA TYR A 707 18.52 20.35 23.33
C TYR A 707 18.37 20.74 24.82
N PHE A 708 17.13 20.89 25.29
CA PHE A 708 16.81 21.03 26.71
C PHE A 708 15.43 20.43 27.02
N PHE A 709 15.42 19.25 27.64
CA PHE A 709 14.23 18.63 28.23
C PHE A 709 14.51 18.47 29.74
N PRO A 710 13.90 19.29 30.62
CA PRO A 710 14.25 19.38 32.04
C PRO A 710 14.27 18.04 32.78
N GLU A 711 13.37 17.14 32.40
CA GLU A 711 13.15 15.87 33.08
C GLU A 711 14.26 14.83 32.80
N ASP A 712 15.00 14.96 31.70
CA ASP A 712 16.15 14.09 31.39
C ASP A 712 17.31 14.26 32.40
N TYR A 713 17.27 15.30 33.22
CA TYR A 713 18.29 15.64 34.22
C TYR A 713 17.84 15.41 35.66
N PHE A 714 16.68 14.76 35.88
CA PHE A 714 16.17 14.47 37.22
C PHE A 714 16.81 13.20 37.82
N GLU A 715 17.62 13.35 38.86
CA GLU A 715 18.33 12.25 39.56
C GLU A 715 17.62 11.79 40.87
N GLY A 716 16.36 12.18 41.11
CA GLY A 716 15.65 11.85 42.35
C GLY A 716 14.97 10.46 42.34
N ASP A 717 15.02 9.76 43.48
CA ASP A 717 14.26 8.50 43.69
C ASP A 717 12.79 8.83 44.01
N ARG A 718 11.86 8.29 43.22
CA ARG A 718 10.43 8.64 43.31
C ARG A 718 9.70 7.61 44.18
N MET A 719 9.09 8.07 45.29
CA MET A 719 8.33 7.19 46.17
C MET A 719 7.12 6.57 45.45
N LYS A 720 7.12 5.24 45.28
CA LYS A 720 5.94 4.46 44.92
C LYS A 720 5.08 4.29 46.18
N PHE A 721 3.95 4.97 46.26
CA PHE A 721 2.97 4.68 47.31
C PHE A 721 2.23 3.37 46.99
N PRO A 722 1.94 2.51 47.99
CA PRO A 722 1.18 1.30 47.76
C PRO A 722 -0.23 1.67 47.29
N LEU A 723 -0.58 1.25 46.08
CA LEU A 723 -1.93 1.41 45.52
C LEU A 723 -2.87 0.44 46.24
N SER A 724 -3.95 0.96 46.82
CA SER A 724 -4.96 0.16 47.50
C SER A 724 -6.33 0.79 47.36
N TRP A 725 -7.36 -0.04 47.34
CA TRP A 725 -8.75 0.40 47.45
C TRP A 725 -9.17 0.45 48.93
N PRO A 726 -9.97 1.44 49.38
CA PRO A 726 -10.39 2.63 48.63
C PRO A 726 -9.24 3.61 48.39
N THR A 727 -9.37 4.43 47.35
CA THR A 727 -8.41 5.51 47.03
C THR A 727 -8.39 6.58 48.13
N PRO A 728 -7.40 7.49 48.14
CA PRO A 728 -7.33 8.60 49.11
C PRO A 728 -8.60 9.47 49.20
N ASN A 729 -9.32 9.67 48.10
CA ASN A 729 -10.60 10.40 48.03
C ASN A 729 -11.80 9.50 48.37
N GLY A 730 -11.58 8.25 48.77
CA GLY A 730 -12.61 7.31 49.24
C GLY A 730 -13.30 6.51 48.14
N LEU A 731 -12.77 6.50 46.92
CA LEU A 731 -13.36 5.72 45.82
C LEU A 731 -13.12 4.23 46.07
N THR A 732 -14.18 3.41 46.04
CA THR A 732 -14.08 1.95 46.13
C THR A 732 -13.97 1.33 44.75
N VAL A 733 -13.44 0.11 44.65
CA VAL A 733 -13.35 -0.62 43.36
C VAL A 733 -14.70 -0.76 42.68
N THR A 734 -15.77 -1.04 43.44
CA THR A 734 -17.14 -1.17 42.91
C THR A 734 -17.64 0.17 42.35
N LYS A 735 -17.36 1.27 43.06
CA LYS A 735 -17.75 2.60 42.60
C LYS A 735 -16.95 3.03 41.38
N ALA A 736 -15.65 2.73 41.34
CA ALA A 736 -14.80 2.97 40.19
C ALA A 736 -15.30 2.19 38.96
N GLN A 737 -15.65 0.92 39.13
CA GLN A 737 -16.20 0.09 38.05
C GLN A 737 -17.51 0.64 37.50
N GLU A 738 -18.42 1.10 38.37
CA GLU A 738 -19.64 1.80 37.94
C GLU A 738 -19.31 3.05 37.12
N ILE A 739 -18.37 3.89 37.58
CA ILE A 739 -17.97 5.12 36.87
C ILE A 739 -17.38 4.79 35.50
N CYS A 740 -16.45 3.83 35.42
CA CYS A 740 -15.83 3.40 34.17
C CYS A 740 -16.89 2.89 33.17
N HIS A 741 -17.80 2.02 33.62
CA HIS A 741 -18.90 1.56 32.75
C HIS A 741 -19.81 2.70 32.32
N GLN A 742 -20.19 3.59 33.23
CA GLN A 742 -21.10 4.70 32.90
C GLN A 742 -20.49 5.68 31.90
N ILE A 743 -19.19 5.97 31.99
CA ILE A 743 -18.55 6.91 31.06
C ILE A 743 -18.21 6.22 29.73
N LEU A 744 -17.71 4.99 29.76
CA LEU A 744 -17.25 4.30 28.54
C LEU A 744 -18.37 3.58 27.81
N ALA A 745 -19.09 2.68 28.47
CA ALA A 745 -20.12 1.85 27.84
C ALA A 745 -21.38 2.64 27.46
N ASN A 746 -21.75 3.65 28.25
CA ASN A 746 -22.89 4.54 27.95
C ASN A 746 -22.50 5.80 27.18
N SER A 747 -21.23 5.92 26.73
CA SER A 747 -20.86 6.96 25.77
C SER A 747 -21.61 6.77 24.45
N THR A 748 -21.69 7.83 23.65
CA THR A 748 -22.32 7.76 22.31
C THR A 748 -21.71 6.66 21.44
N ILE A 749 -20.38 6.51 21.49
CA ILE A 749 -19.67 5.50 20.71
C ILE A 749 -19.78 4.11 21.34
N GLY A 750 -19.75 4.00 22.67
CA GLY A 750 -19.92 2.75 23.40
C GLY A 750 -21.29 2.11 23.14
N LEU A 751 -22.35 2.93 23.03
CA LEU A 751 -23.70 2.47 22.69
C LEU A 751 -23.85 2.15 21.20
N ALA A 752 -23.37 3.02 20.32
CA ALA A 752 -23.51 2.84 18.87
C ALA A 752 -22.69 1.64 18.35
N CYS A 753 -21.48 1.44 18.88
CA CYS A 753 -20.53 0.42 18.43
C CYS A 753 -20.39 -0.76 19.39
N LYS A 754 -21.34 -0.96 20.32
CA LYS A 754 -21.24 -1.96 21.40
C LYS A 754 -20.83 -3.35 20.90
N GLY A 755 -21.49 -3.83 19.84
CA GLY A 755 -21.21 -5.15 19.23
C GLY A 755 -19.89 -5.24 18.47
N LEU A 756 -19.32 -4.10 18.04
CA LEU A 756 -18.01 -4.04 17.38
C LEU A 756 -16.87 -3.93 18.40
N LEU A 757 -17.12 -3.24 19.53
CA LEU A 757 -16.09 -2.94 20.51
C LEU A 757 -15.83 -4.10 21.48
N ALA A 758 -16.88 -4.78 21.97
CA ALA A 758 -16.81 -5.93 22.89
C ALA A 758 -15.51 -6.02 23.74
N LYS A 759 -14.51 -6.81 23.30
CA LYS A 759 -13.20 -6.98 23.99
C LYS A 759 -12.49 -5.66 24.31
N HIS A 760 -12.54 -4.67 23.41
CA HIS A 760 -11.85 -3.38 23.55
C HIS A 760 -12.58 -2.47 24.54
N LEU A 761 -13.89 -2.67 24.73
CA LEU A 761 -14.63 -1.98 25.78
C LEU A 761 -14.22 -2.51 27.16
N ASP A 762 -14.07 -3.83 27.30
CA ASP A 762 -13.60 -4.45 28.54
C ASP A 762 -12.16 -4.02 28.86
N GLU A 763 -11.26 -4.03 27.86
CA GLU A 763 -9.89 -3.52 28.00
C GLU A 763 -9.85 -2.04 28.41
N ALA A 764 -10.70 -1.19 27.83
CA ALA A 764 -10.80 0.21 28.21
C ALA A 764 -11.34 0.40 29.65
N ILE A 765 -12.25 -0.45 30.11
CA ILE A 765 -12.73 -0.44 31.49
C ILE A 765 -11.61 -0.84 32.46
N ASP A 766 -10.82 -1.85 32.12
CA ASP A 766 -9.67 -2.26 32.93
C ASP A 766 -8.60 -1.18 33.01
N ILE A 767 -8.31 -0.47 31.91
CA ILE A 767 -7.42 0.72 31.91
C ILE A 767 -8.00 1.78 32.84
N CYS A 768 -9.27 2.12 32.69
CA CYS A 768 -9.94 3.10 33.53
C CYS A 768 -9.86 2.78 35.03
N LEU A 769 -9.97 1.51 35.42
CA LEU A 769 -9.87 1.09 36.81
C LEU A 769 -8.45 1.32 37.38
N LEU A 770 -7.41 1.04 36.59
CA LEU A 770 -6.02 1.31 36.99
C LEU A 770 -5.77 2.82 37.11
N ASP A 771 -6.23 3.61 36.15
CA ASP A 771 -6.07 5.07 36.14
C ASP A 771 -6.77 5.70 37.34
N LEU A 772 -8.00 5.28 37.66
CA LEU A 772 -8.72 5.75 38.83
C LEU A 772 -8.04 5.32 40.14
N GLN A 773 -7.47 4.13 40.20
CA GLN A 773 -6.71 3.69 41.38
C GLN A 773 -5.47 4.54 41.60
N LEU A 774 -4.82 4.96 40.52
CA LEU A 774 -3.52 5.62 40.50
C LEU A 774 -3.60 7.14 40.62
N LYS A 775 -4.55 7.77 39.91
CA LYS A 775 -4.75 9.22 39.88
C LYS A 775 -5.84 9.70 40.83
N ASP A 776 -6.81 8.84 41.14
CA ASP A 776 -7.96 9.19 42.00
C ASP A 776 -8.74 10.40 41.48
N ASP A 777 -8.83 10.52 40.15
CA ASP A 777 -9.47 11.62 39.42
C ASP A 777 -10.29 11.09 38.23
N VAL A 778 -11.59 11.37 38.27
CA VAL A 778 -12.57 10.91 37.27
C VAL A 778 -12.45 11.62 35.92
N ALA A 779 -11.74 12.75 35.84
CA ALA A 779 -11.53 13.48 34.58
C ALA A 779 -10.79 12.63 33.52
N TRP A 780 -9.93 11.71 33.97
CA TRP A 780 -9.10 10.85 33.12
C TRP A 780 -9.89 9.80 32.35
N VAL A 781 -11.07 9.40 32.85
CA VAL A 781 -11.88 8.36 32.22
C VAL A 781 -12.32 8.76 30.80
N SER A 782 -12.56 10.05 30.57
CA SER A 782 -12.98 10.57 29.26
C SER A 782 -11.92 10.41 28.17
N ALA A 783 -10.64 10.29 28.54
CA ALA A 783 -9.52 10.09 27.61
C ALA A 783 -9.66 8.79 26.79
N LEU A 784 -10.22 7.74 27.40
CA LEU A 784 -10.34 6.42 26.79
C LEU A 784 -11.49 6.33 25.77
N ILE A 785 -12.33 7.37 25.68
CA ILE A 785 -13.32 7.48 24.59
C ILE A 785 -12.60 7.53 23.23
N ALA A 786 -11.43 8.17 23.15
CA ALA A 786 -10.65 8.22 21.92
C ALA A 786 -10.19 6.84 21.45
N LEU A 787 -9.83 5.93 22.37
CA LEU A 787 -9.52 4.53 22.05
C LEU A 787 -10.73 3.84 21.41
N LEU A 788 -11.91 3.97 22.03
CA LEU A 788 -13.16 3.37 21.53
C LEU A 788 -13.58 3.93 20.15
N GLU A 789 -13.41 5.23 19.93
CA GLU A 789 -13.67 5.84 18.63
C GLU A 789 -12.72 5.34 17.54
N ASN A 790 -11.43 5.23 17.84
CA ASN A 790 -10.44 4.71 16.89
C ASN A 790 -10.76 3.26 16.52
N GLU A 791 -11.11 2.43 17.51
CA GLU A 791 -11.43 1.03 17.29
C GLU A 791 -12.79 0.81 16.62
N CYS A 792 -13.76 1.69 16.87
CA CYS A 792 -15.01 1.66 16.11
C CYS A 792 -14.80 2.14 14.67
N GLU A 793 -14.07 3.26 14.45
CA GLU A 793 -13.77 3.76 13.10
C GLU A 793 -13.05 2.70 12.27
N ARG A 794 -12.05 2.01 12.83
CA ARG A 794 -11.35 0.93 12.12
C ARG A 794 -12.32 -0.18 11.71
N ARG A 795 -13.14 -0.68 12.63
CA ARG A 795 -14.04 -1.82 12.37
C ARG A 795 -15.17 -1.47 11.44
N VAL A 796 -15.73 -0.27 11.56
CA VAL A 796 -16.78 0.19 10.65
C VAL A 796 -16.19 0.32 9.26
N LEU A 797 -15.08 1.04 9.06
CA LEU A 797 -14.47 1.22 7.74
C LEU A 797 -13.95 -0.07 7.12
N GLY A 798 -13.44 -1.00 7.94
CA GLY A 798 -13.03 -2.33 7.47
C GLY A 798 -14.19 -3.27 7.12
N SER A 799 -15.44 -2.90 7.40
CA SER A 799 -16.63 -3.69 7.09
C SER A 799 -17.39 -3.08 5.91
N ARG A 800 -17.69 -3.89 4.89
CA ARG A 800 -18.26 -3.37 3.62
C ARG A 800 -19.78 -3.12 3.76
N LYS A 801 -20.20 -1.85 3.87
CA LYS A 801 -21.62 -1.41 3.92
C LYS A 801 -22.51 -2.22 4.89
N GLY A 802 -22.02 -2.50 6.09
CA GLY A 802 -22.80 -3.16 7.14
C GLY A 802 -22.81 -4.69 7.12
N GLU A 803 -22.03 -5.34 6.25
CA GLU A 803 -21.78 -6.79 6.34
C GLU A 803 -20.69 -7.09 7.38
N PHE A 804 -21.11 -7.47 8.58
CA PHE A 804 -20.21 -7.87 9.66
C PHE A 804 -20.16 -9.40 9.83
N PRO A 805 -19.00 -9.98 10.18
CA PRO A 805 -18.90 -11.40 10.54
C PRO A 805 -19.90 -11.80 11.63
N VAL A 806 -20.35 -13.05 11.60
CA VAL A 806 -21.28 -13.60 12.61
C VAL A 806 -20.65 -13.49 14.00
N GLY A 807 -21.28 -12.73 14.90
CA GLY A 807 -20.77 -12.43 16.25
C GLY A 807 -20.30 -10.99 16.46
N ASN A 808 -20.06 -10.22 15.39
CA ASN A 808 -19.65 -8.81 15.43
C ASN A 808 -20.75 -7.86 14.91
N GLN A 809 -22.02 -8.24 15.07
CA GLN A 809 -23.13 -7.42 14.59
C GLN A 809 -23.26 -6.13 15.43
N PRO A 810 -23.39 -4.94 14.82
CA PRO A 810 -23.53 -3.70 15.55
C PRO A 810 -24.90 -3.62 16.25
N SER A 811 -24.94 -2.84 17.33
CA SER A 811 -26.18 -2.52 18.06
C SER A 811 -27.02 -1.44 17.37
N ALA A 812 -26.39 -0.64 16.51
CA ALA A 812 -26.97 0.48 15.78
C ALA A 812 -26.85 0.26 14.27
N SER A 813 -27.64 1.01 13.47
CA SER A 813 -27.49 1.00 12.02
C SER A 813 -26.12 1.57 11.60
N TRP A 814 -25.70 1.24 10.38
CA TRP A 814 -24.45 1.75 9.82
C TRP A 814 -24.41 3.29 9.84
N GLU A 815 -25.52 3.94 9.48
CA GLU A 815 -25.66 5.39 9.48
C GLU A 815 -25.57 5.98 10.89
N GLU A 816 -26.13 5.30 11.90
CA GLU A 816 -26.07 5.72 13.30
C GLU A 816 -24.65 5.65 13.86
N ILE A 817 -23.88 4.62 13.51
CA ILE A 817 -22.46 4.51 13.88
C ILE A 817 -21.66 5.66 13.27
N LEU A 818 -21.84 5.91 11.98
CA LEU A 818 -21.18 7.02 11.30
C LEU A 818 -21.60 8.36 11.90
N ALA A 819 -22.86 8.53 12.30
CA ALA A 819 -23.31 9.74 12.99
C ALA A 819 -22.65 9.89 14.37
N ALA A 820 -22.48 8.81 15.14
CA ALA A 820 -21.83 8.82 16.45
C ALA A 820 -20.33 9.16 16.35
N LEU A 821 -19.62 8.65 15.33
CA LEU A 821 -18.24 9.01 15.02
C LEU A 821 -18.11 10.45 14.50
N ARG A 822 -19.09 10.90 13.71
CA ARG A 822 -19.11 12.24 13.14
C ARG A 822 -19.37 13.32 14.19
N CYS A 823 -20.24 13.04 15.14
CA CYS A 823 -20.70 13.98 16.15
C CYS A 823 -20.61 13.36 17.56
N PRO A 824 -19.41 13.31 18.14
CA PRO A 824 -19.19 12.76 19.47
C PRO A 824 -20.07 13.43 20.52
N ALA A 825 -20.52 12.66 21.51
CA ALA A 825 -21.37 13.13 22.60
C ALA A 825 -22.64 13.91 22.15
N LEU A 826 -23.11 13.70 20.91
CA LEU A 826 -24.19 14.48 20.30
C LEU A 826 -23.94 15.99 20.38
N CYS A 827 -22.69 16.40 20.12
CA CYS A 827 -22.21 17.78 20.25
C CYS A 827 -22.46 18.38 21.65
N SER A 828 -22.43 17.52 22.68
CA SER A 828 -22.66 17.84 24.09
C SER A 828 -23.96 18.63 24.36
N GLY A 829 -24.95 18.54 23.47
CA GLY A 829 -26.17 19.35 23.51
C GLY A 829 -25.96 20.85 23.29
N ARG A 830 -24.75 21.28 22.89
CA ARG A 830 -24.30 22.67 22.72
C ARG A 830 -23.91 23.01 21.29
N GLY A 831 -24.33 22.18 20.35
CA GLY A 831 -24.10 22.39 18.93
C GLY A 831 -25.05 21.57 18.06
N ARG A 832 -24.95 21.77 16.74
CA ARG A 832 -25.69 21.01 15.73
C ARG A 832 -24.74 20.08 14.99
N CYS A 833 -25.13 18.81 14.85
CA CYS A 833 -24.39 17.85 14.02
C CYS A 833 -24.54 18.19 12.53
N THR A 834 -23.42 18.26 11.81
CA THR A 834 -23.34 18.53 10.35
C THR A 834 -22.48 17.46 9.67
N GLU A 835 -22.42 17.46 8.34
CA GLU A 835 -21.54 16.55 7.57
C GLU A 835 -20.05 16.73 7.91
N LEU A 836 -19.64 17.92 8.38
CA LEU A 836 -18.28 18.25 8.79
C LEU A 836 -18.04 18.05 10.31
N GLY A 837 -19.00 17.48 11.03
CA GLY A 837 -18.96 17.30 12.48
C GLY A 837 -19.79 18.32 13.26
N CYS A 838 -19.44 18.54 14.52
CA CYS A 838 -20.21 19.41 15.42
C CYS A 838 -20.02 20.89 15.14
N TRP A 839 -21.13 21.58 14.85
CA TRP A 839 -21.16 23.03 14.76
C TRP A 839 -21.64 23.63 16.10
N CYS A 840 -20.70 24.17 16.88
CA CYS A 840 -20.98 24.68 18.22
C CYS A 840 -21.74 26.01 18.23
N HIS A 841 -22.65 26.16 19.19
CA HIS A 841 -23.33 27.42 19.48
C HIS A 841 -22.35 28.46 20.04
N GLY A 842 -22.74 29.75 20.01
CA GLY A 842 -21.90 30.84 20.50
C GLY A 842 -21.44 30.62 21.94
N GLY A 843 -20.17 30.92 22.24
CA GLY A 843 -19.57 30.67 23.56
C GLY A 843 -19.06 29.25 23.80
N HIS A 844 -19.20 28.32 22.85
CA HIS A 844 -18.67 26.96 22.93
C HIS A 844 -17.69 26.62 21.79
N GLY A 845 -16.74 25.73 22.06
CA GLY A 845 -15.72 25.18 21.16
C GLY A 845 -15.32 23.77 21.57
N SER A 846 -14.28 23.20 20.94
CA SER A 846 -13.92 21.76 20.88
C SER A 846 -14.62 21.00 19.74
N TYR A 847 -14.17 19.77 19.45
CA TYR A 847 -14.72 18.91 18.40
C TYR A 847 -16.12 18.36 18.75
N ASP A 848 -16.50 18.38 20.03
CA ASP A 848 -17.79 17.94 20.58
C ASP A 848 -18.58 19.07 21.24
N CYS A 849 -18.10 20.31 21.20
CA CYS A 849 -18.73 21.50 21.81
C CYS A 849 -18.83 21.47 23.35
N SER A 850 -18.02 20.64 24.01
CA SER A 850 -17.97 20.55 25.48
C SER A 850 -17.28 21.75 26.13
N SER A 851 -16.31 22.37 25.45
CA SER A 851 -15.48 23.42 26.02
C SER A 851 -16.12 24.80 25.92
N ALA A 852 -16.07 25.59 26.98
CA ALA A 852 -16.46 27.00 26.95
C ALA A 852 -15.37 27.86 26.30
N LYS A 853 -15.75 28.83 25.48
CA LYS A 853 -14.84 29.85 24.95
C LYS A 853 -14.69 30.94 26.01
N SER A 854 -13.47 31.22 26.48
CA SER A 854 -13.23 32.41 27.31
C SER A 854 -13.36 33.67 26.45
N GLU A 855 -14.09 34.66 26.94
CA GLU A 855 -14.25 35.99 26.33
C GLU A 855 -13.00 36.85 26.40
#